data_AF-A0A6V8DL74-F1
#
_entry.id   AF-A0A6V8DL74-F1
#
_cell.length_a   1.000
_cell.length_b   1.000
_cell.length_c   1.000
_cell.angle_alpha   90.00
_cell.angle_beta   90.00
_cell.angle_gamma   90.00
#
_symmetry.space_group_name_H-M   'P 1'
#
loop_
_entity.id
_entity.type
_entity.pdbx_description
1 polymer ?
#
loop_
_entity_poly.entity_id
_entity_poly.type
_entity_poly.pdbx_seq_one_letter_code
_entity_poly.pdbx_strand_id
1 'polypeptide(L)'
;MSESKTSSGKISILLVGIFLFGILGQVSTATSVEQNMSQPDTYITQFGPGFAETEIASVSDNLDVPRDLEFHPSPSRQNELWVVNRATDSVTIVHNAGQTNQLSEHRLDSNRNHFMEEVSAIAFGDWHQEFDYQFATAQESRNTYNGQGNPNNFMGPALWPSSLSHFAEENQDPGGLLGSHIDMLHESPFGMGIAHDSENVYWYNDGYYEELVRYDFQEDHDTGEDDHSDGQVRRYADISLTRTPGVPGHMEMNHDNGILYIADTGAGRVIWVNTSDPGVTTNIMGDETQMEPLAEYSEVTGVEWGVLANGLSSPSGVALHQGILFISQNGNGKITGYNLDEDGKGIEKSRTVNTNAGSIMGLEVGPDGKLWYVDSQNNLVIRIDPYDDSDYDEVRDSMDAYPNNSLLWSDNDGDGFADQQGTDISDDCPEIAGSSVLGSLGCTDSDGDSWADANDEYPLDETQWVDSDGDGYGDNQTGIDPDRCPSVAGYSEFDRMGCPDADEDGYSDPSGDWNVEDGADAFPTKDTQWKDSDSDGFGDNPSPAYLSDDCPSVSGSSTQDLLGCMDSDSDGWSDDGDAFNDDPSQWLDSDLDGYGDNPGPASMPDYCPNEWGNSTFSLLGCPDSDGDGWSDIEDSHPDINQLWSDSDGDGYADQEGTGQSDDCPEVFGTSSQDRVGCIDSDGDSWSDEGDYYPLDSSRHSKSLLPTIVILASLVLVASVAAYVVMRKQ
;
A
#
# COMPACT_ATOMS: atom_id res chain seq x y z
N MET A 1 19.52 -41.40 70.01
CA MET A 1 20.34 -40.17 70.10
C MET A 1 19.77 -39.20 69.06
N SER A 2 19.24 -38.05 69.54
CA SER A 2 18.79 -36.84 68.81
C SER A 2 17.70 -37.01 67.73
N GLU A 3 16.41 -36.71 67.95
CA GLU A 3 15.74 -35.37 67.98
C GLU A 3 15.98 -34.53 66.69
N SER A 4 14.99 -33.91 66.02
CA SER A 4 13.69 -33.37 66.45
C SER A 4 12.67 -33.20 65.31
N LYS A 5 11.38 -33.08 65.69
CA LYS A 5 10.20 -32.66 64.89
C LYS A 5 10.07 -31.13 64.87
N THR A 6 9.51 -30.56 63.80
CA THR A 6 8.58 -29.38 63.73
C THR A 6 7.96 -29.39 62.31
N SER A 7 6.66 -29.34 62.00
CA SER A 7 5.43 -28.62 62.41
C SER A 7 5.28 -27.17 61.90
N SER A 8 4.39 -27.04 60.90
CA SER A 8 3.39 -25.98 60.65
C SER A 8 3.83 -24.56 60.23
N GLY A 9 3.17 -24.04 59.19
CA GLY A 9 3.02 -22.60 58.96
C GLY A 9 2.62 -22.21 57.53
N LYS A 10 1.32 -22.08 57.26
CA LYS A 10 0.79 -21.35 56.08
C LYS A 10 1.07 -19.85 56.26
N ILE A 11 1.58 -19.18 55.22
CA ILE A 11 1.68 -17.72 55.14
C ILE A 11 1.10 -17.25 53.80
N SER A 12 0.00 -16.50 53.89
CA SER A 12 -0.57 -15.67 52.82
C SER A 12 0.34 -14.46 52.56
N ILE A 13 0.58 -14.14 51.30
CA ILE A 13 1.26 -12.91 50.88
C ILE A 13 0.21 -11.98 50.23
N LEU A 14 -0.02 -10.85 50.89
CA LEU A 14 -0.78 -9.70 50.39
C LEU A 14 0.25 -8.66 49.92
N LEU A 15 0.30 -8.35 48.63
CA LEU A 15 1.22 -7.36 48.06
C LEU A 15 0.49 -6.02 47.84
N VAL A 16 1.07 -4.98 48.43
CA VAL A 16 0.62 -3.60 48.46
C VAL A 16 0.97 -2.90 47.14
N GLY A 17 -0.01 -2.23 46.53
CA GLY A 17 0.16 -1.39 45.36
C GLY A 17 0.86 -0.05 45.67
N ILE A 18 1.74 0.36 44.77
CA ILE A 18 2.25 1.73 44.66
C ILE A 18 2.01 2.18 43.23
N PHE A 19 1.14 3.19 43.09
CA PHE A 19 0.90 3.93 41.85
C PHE A 19 2.04 4.94 41.64
N LEU A 20 2.65 4.94 40.45
CA LEU A 20 3.36 6.09 39.90
C LEU A 20 2.84 6.35 38.48
N PHE A 21 2.24 7.52 38.28
CA PHE A 21 1.84 8.07 36.99
C PHE A 21 3.08 8.54 36.21
N GLY A 22 3.19 8.12 34.95
CA GLY A 22 4.15 8.62 33.96
C GLY A 22 3.46 8.71 32.60
N ILE A 23 3.63 9.85 31.93
CA ILE A 23 2.81 10.37 30.84
C ILE A 23 3.15 9.72 29.47
N LEU A 24 2.09 9.32 28.78
CA LEU A 24 1.86 9.17 27.32
C LEU A 24 3.05 9.37 26.37
N GLY A 25 3.42 8.28 25.71
CA GLY A 25 3.86 8.26 24.31
C GLY A 25 3.10 7.13 23.62
N GLN A 26 2.16 7.45 22.73
CA GLN A 26 1.50 6.47 21.88
C GLN A 26 2.50 6.04 20.81
N VAL A 27 3.11 4.88 21.03
CA VAL A 27 3.57 4.04 19.91
C VAL A 27 2.40 3.10 19.66
N SER A 28 1.75 3.23 18.50
CA SER A 28 0.83 2.22 18.00
C SER A 28 1.66 0.99 17.65
N THR A 29 1.95 0.16 18.64
CA THR A 29 2.22 -1.25 18.34
C THR A 29 0.93 -1.78 17.76
N ALA A 30 0.91 -2.03 16.46
CA ALA A 30 -0.08 -2.89 15.84
C ALA A 30 -0.19 -4.13 16.73
N THR A 31 -1.32 -4.29 17.37
CA THR A 31 -1.68 -5.55 18.00
C THR A 31 -1.78 -6.55 16.87
N SER A 32 -0.71 -7.29 16.59
CA SER A 32 -0.82 -8.59 15.97
C SER A 32 -1.82 -9.34 16.83
N VAL A 33 -3.03 -9.51 16.31
CA VAL A 33 -3.97 -10.47 16.86
C VAL A 33 -3.24 -11.80 16.73
N GLU A 34 -2.62 -12.27 17.81
CA GLU A 34 -2.36 -13.70 17.97
C GLU A 34 -3.75 -14.33 17.89
N GLN A 35 -4.19 -14.66 16.68
CA GLN A 35 -5.29 -15.58 16.45
C GLN A 35 -4.84 -16.84 17.17
N ASN A 36 -5.39 -17.09 18.34
CA ASN A 36 -5.16 -18.34 19.04
C ASN A 36 -5.90 -19.38 18.21
N MET A 37 -5.20 -19.96 17.23
CA MET A 37 -5.78 -20.80 16.19
C MET A 37 -6.24 -22.10 16.84
N SER A 38 -7.53 -22.16 17.17
CA SER A 38 -8.15 -23.39 17.60
C SER A 38 -8.44 -24.22 16.37
N GLN A 39 -8.04 -25.49 16.40
CA GLN A 39 -8.43 -26.48 15.40
C GLN A 39 -9.93 -26.37 15.11
N PRO A 40 -10.35 -26.11 13.86
CA PRO A 40 -11.76 -25.98 13.53
C PRO A 40 -12.45 -27.34 13.69
N ASP A 41 -13.71 -27.37 14.14
CA ASP A 41 -14.38 -28.66 14.42
C ASP A 41 -14.64 -29.53 13.16
N THR A 42 -14.29 -29.06 11.95
CA THR A 42 -14.27 -29.88 10.72
C THR A 42 -12.95 -30.63 10.52
N TYR A 43 -11.90 -30.21 11.21
CA TYR A 43 -10.55 -30.73 11.05
C TYR A 43 -10.40 -32.03 11.83
N ILE A 44 -9.98 -33.07 11.12
CA ILE A 44 -9.70 -34.39 11.69
C ILE A 44 -8.20 -34.60 11.59
N THR A 45 -7.52 -34.55 12.73
CA THR A 45 -6.05 -34.62 12.83
C THR A 45 -5.49 -35.88 12.18
N GLN A 46 -6.20 -37.00 12.28
CA GLN A 46 -5.82 -38.29 11.66
C GLN A 46 -5.85 -38.26 10.14
N PHE A 47 -6.43 -37.23 9.50
CA PHE A 47 -6.41 -37.04 8.06
C PHE A 47 -5.51 -35.87 7.64
N GLY A 48 -5.36 -34.84 8.47
CA GLY A 48 -4.60 -33.62 8.13
C GLY A 48 -5.12 -32.90 6.87
N PRO A 49 -4.37 -32.00 6.24
CA PRO A 49 -4.70 -31.46 4.91
C PRO A 49 -4.63 -32.54 3.82
N GLY A 50 -3.93 -33.63 4.13
CA GLY A 50 -3.73 -34.85 3.35
C GLY A 50 -2.74 -35.73 4.10
N PHE A 51 -2.45 -36.91 3.57
CA PHE A 51 -1.59 -37.88 4.25
C PHE A 51 -0.79 -38.74 3.28
N ALA A 52 0.29 -39.32 3.81
CA ALA A 52 0.97 -40.46 3.22
C ALA A 52 0.42 -41.78 3.80
N GLU A 53 0.43 -42.83 3.00
CA GLU A 53 0.14 -44.19 3.45
C GLU A 53 1.47 -44.95 3.63
N THR A 54 1.75 -45.36 4.86
CA THR A 54 2.97 -46.11 5.21
C THR A 54 2.63 -47.58 5.41
N GLU A 55 3.25 -48.45 4.61
CA GLU A 55 3.18 -49.89 4.79
C GLU A 55 3.89 -50.29 6.09
N ILE A 56 3.16 -51.00 6.96
CA ILE A 56 3.65 -51.44 8.27
C ILE A 56 3.99 -52.91 8.21
N ALA A 57 3.08 -53.73 7.70
CA ALA A 57 3.25 -55.17 7.59
C ALA A 57 2.61 -55.66 6.29
N SER A 58 3.19 -56.71 5.73
CA SER A 58 2.69 -57.31 4.48
C SER A 58 2.72 -58.85 4.55
N VAL A 59 2.58 -59.50 3.40
CA VAL A 59 2.83 -60.94 3.26
C VAL A 59 4.22 -61.39 3.73
N SER A 60 5.22 -60.49 3.77
CA SER A 60 6.55 -60.82 4.34
C SER A 60 6.50 -61.06 5.85
N ASP A 61 5.48 -60.53 6.51
CA ASP A 61 5.19 -60.61 7.94
C ASP A 61 4.07 -61.63 8.22
N ASN A 62 3.84 -62.56 7.30
CA ASN A 62 2.83 -63.60 7.39
C ASN A 62 1.37 -63.10 7.40
N LEU A 63 1.10 -61.92 6.84
CA LEU A 63 -0.29 -61.51 6.60
C LEU A 63 -0.92 -62.33 5.46
N ASP A 64 -2.10 -62.87 5.71
CA ASP A 64 -2.89 -63.62 4.71
C ASP A 64 -4.40 -63.43 4.93
N VAL A 65 -5.02 -62.64 4.06
CA VAL A 65 -6.37 -62.10 4.21
C VAL A 65 -6.58 -61.53 5.61
N PRO A 66 -5.75 -60.54 6.03
CA PRO A 66 -5.93 -59.89 7.32
C PRO A 66 -7.31 -59.26 7.40
N ARG A 67 -7.90 -59.26 8.60
CA ARG A 67 -9.25 -58.75 8.83
C ARG A 67 -9.29 -57.60 9.80
N ASP A 68 -8.61 -57.73 10.92
CA ASP A 68 -8.71 -56.78 12.00
C ASP A 68 -7.36 -56.59 12.68
N LEU A 69 -7.23 -55.47 13.38
CA LEU A 69 -5.99 -55.10 14.06
C LEU A 69 -6.29 -54.40 15.39
N GLU A 70 -5.43 -54.59 16.37
CA GLU A 70 -5.56 -53.90 17.65
C GLU A 70 -4.20 -53.74 18.33
N PHE A 71 -3.99 -52.61 19.03
CA PHE A 71 -2.79 -52.41 19.82
C PHE A 71 -2.93 -53.05 21.20
N HIS A 72 -1.86 -53.68 21.66
CA HIS A 72 -1.84 -54.29 22.98
C HIS A 72 -2.04 -53.22 24.08
N PRO A 73 -3.02 -53.36 25.01
CA PRO A 73 -3.39 -52.30 25.94
C PRO A 73 -2.33 -51.98 27.01
N SER A 74 -1.44 -52.93 27.29
CA SER A 74 -0.37 -52.75 28.28
C SER A 74 0.53 -51.54 27.96
N PRO A 75 0.74 -50.61 28.90
CA PRO A 75 1.64 -49.47 28.71
C PRO A 75 3.09 -49.86 28.39
N SER A 76 3.54 -51.06 28.78
CA SER A 76 4.89 -51.56 28.47
C SER A 76 4.99 -52.18 27.07
N ARG A 77 3.86 -52.47 26.42
CA ARG A 77 3.74 -53.10 25.10
C ARG A 77 2.90 -52.26 24.12
N GLN A 78 2.71 -50.97 24.40
CA GLN A 78 1.78 -50.09 23.66
C GLN A 78 2.02 -50.00 22.14
N ASN A 79 3.22 -50.34 21.64
CA ASN A 79 3.54 -50.36 20.21
C ASN A 79 3.54 -51.79 19.64
N GLU A 80 2.86 -52.73 20.30
CA GLU A 80 2.71 -54.09 19.83
C GLU A 80 1.35 -54.24 19.17
N LEU A 81 1.34 -54.40 17.84
CA LEU A 81 0.12 -54.47 17.04
C LEU A 81 -0.22 -55.93 16.71
N TRP A 82 -1.43 -56.35 17.03
CA TRP A 82 -1.93 -57.71 16.80
C TRP A 82 -2.87 -57.69 15.61
N VAL A 83 -2.64 -58.57 14.63
CA VAL A 83 -3.40 -58.62 13.38
C VAL A 83 -3.94 -60.03 13.18
N VAL A 84 -5.26 -60.17 13.09
CA VAL A 84 -5.91 -61.47 12.84
C VAL A 84 -6.02 -61.75 11.35
N ASN A 85 -5.64 -62.97 10.96
CA ASN A 85 -5.56 -63.42 9.57
C ASN A 85 -6.60 -64.50 9.30
N ARG A 86 -7.59 -64.19 8.45
CA ARG A 86 -8.68 -65.12 8.14
C ARG A 86 -8.20 -66.38 7.44
N ALA A 87 -7.25 -66.27 6.50
CA ALA A 87 -6.89 -67.41 5.65
C ALA A 87 -6.09 -68.49 6.39
N THR A 88 -5.45 -68.13 7.50
CA THR A 88 -4.53 -68.99 8.26
C THR A 88 -4.99 -69.26 9.70
N ASP A 89 -6.10 -68.65 10.12
CA ASP A 89 -6.67 -68.71 11.48
C ASP A 89 -5.66 -68.33 12.56
N SER A 90 -4.92 -67.24 12.32
CA SER A 90 -3.69 -66.96 13.05
C SER A 90 -3.56 -65.49 13.40
N VAL A 91 -2.66 -65.17 14.32
CA VAL A 91 -2.31 -63.80 14.66
C VAL A 91 -0.88 -63.50 14.20
N THR A 92 -0.71 -62.36 13.52
CA THR A 92 0.59 -61.73 13.30
C THR A 92 0.76 -60.64 14.35
N ILE A 93 1.85 -60.69 15.10
CA ILE A 93 2.19 -59.70 16.13
C ILE A 93 3.36 -58.87 15.62
N VAL A 94 3.16 -57.56 15.50
CA VAL A 94 4.15 -56.59 15.06
C VAL A 94 4.66 -55.82 16.27
N HIS A 95 5.88 -56.15 16.70
CA HIS A 95 6.57 -55.51 17.83
C HIS A 95 7.19 -54.19 17.39
N ASN A 96 7.07 -53.15 18.22
CA ASN A 96 7.52 -51.78 17.91
C ASN A 96 6.95 -51.28 16.58
N ALA A 97 5.66 -51.53 16.33
CA ALA A 97 4.96 -51.15 15.12
C ALA A 97 5.20 -49.67 14.77
N GLY A 98 5.55 -49.41 13.52
CA GLY A 98 5.84 -48.07 13.00
C GLY A 98 7.20 -47.49 13.40
N GLN A 99 8.03 -48.22 14.14
CA GLN A 99 9.38 -47.78 14.54
C GLN A 99 10.46 -48.43 13.68
N THR A 100 11.68 -47.87 13.70
CA THR A 100 12.80 -48.35 12.87
C THR A 100 13.33 -49.73 13.25
N ASN A 101 13.04 -50.19 14.46
CA ASN A 101 13.39 -51.51 15.00
C ASN A 101 12.19 -52.47 15.05
N GLN A 102 11.18 -52.24 14.22
CA GLN A 102 10.02 -53.12 14.09
C GLN A 102 10.44 -54.55 13.73
N LEU A 103 9.75 -55.54 14.30
CA LEU A 103 9.84 -56.94 13.93
C LEU A 103 8.48 -57.62 14.08
N SER A 104 8.25 -58.67 13.32
CA SER A 104 7.01 -59.44 13.33
C SER A 104 7.24 -60.88 13.80
N GLU A 105 6.26 -61.43 14.50
CA GLU A 105 6.14 -62.87 14.75
C GLU A 105 4.75 -63.38 14.35
N HIS A 106 4.67 -64.64 13.95
CA HIS A 106 3.45 -65.27 13.47
C HIS A 106 3.08 -66.44 14.37
N ARG A 107 1.86 -66.43 14.91
CA ARG A 107 1.39 -67.40 15.91
C ARG A 107 0.15 -68.12 15.43
N LEU A 108 0.20 -69.45 15.48
CA LEU A 108 -0.89 -70.34 15.06
C LEU A 108 -1.15 -71.37 16.15
N ASP A 109 -2.34 -71.33 16.74
CA ASP A 109 -2.76 -72.35 17.70
C ASP A 109 -3.03 -73.70 17.02
N SER A 110 -2.79 -74.80 17.72
CA SER A 110 -2.97 -76.17 17.25
C SER A 110 -4.45 -76.52 16.97
N ASN A 111 -5.39 -75.87 17.67
CA ASN A 111 -6.84 -76.04 17.54
C ASN A 111 -7.55 -74.81 16.93
N ARG A 112 -6.78 -73.91 16.32
CA ARG A 112 -7.31 -72.70 15.64
C ARG A 112 -8.42 -72.98 14.61
N ASN A 113 -8.45 -74.18 14.03
CA ASN A 113 -9.48 -74.59 13.07
C ASN A 113 -10.88 -74.70 13.70
N HIS A 114 -10.99 -74.64 15.02
CA HIS A 114 -12.25 -74.49 15.74
C HIS A 114 -12.36 -73.11 16.39
N PHE A 115 -11.37 -72.72 17.18
CA PHE A 115 -11.44 -71.51 18.03
C PHE A 115 -11.15 -70.19 17.31
N MET A 116 -10.56 -70.23 16.10
CA MET A 116 -10.19 -69.04 15.32
C MET A 116 -10.52 -69.22 13.83
N GLU A 117 -11.40 -70.17 13.49
CA GLU A 117 -11.72 -70.52 12.11
C GLU A 117 -12.30 -69.32 11.36
N GLU A 118 -11.60 -68.89 10.31
CA GLU A 118 -11.99 -67.76 9.49
C GLU A 118 -12.24 -66.49 10.34
N VAL A 119 -11.32 -66.23 11.27
CA VAL A 119 -11.36 -65.08 12.19
C VAL A 119 -11.66 -63.77 11.45
N SER A 120 -12.60 -63.01 12.01
CA SER A 120 -13.12 -61.76 11.44
C SER A 120 -12.75 -60.54 12.27
N ALA A 121 -12.62 -60.69 13.59
CA ALA A 121 -12.40 -59.57 14.51
C ALA A 121 -11.62 -60.00 15.76
N ILE A 122 -10.98 -59.03 16.39
CA ILE A 122 -10.27 -59.14 17.67
C ILE A 122 -10.72 -57.98 18.59
N ALA A 123 -10.78 -58.24 19.90
CA ALA A 123 -10.94 -57.20 20.91
C ALA A 123 -10.14 -57.57 22.16
N PHE A 124 -9.21 -56.72 22.59
CA PHE A 124 -8.57 -56.85 23.89
C PHE A 124 -9.55 -56.49 25.00
N GLY A 125 -9.47 -57.22 26.10
CA GLY A 125 -10.23 -56.97 27.31
C GLY A 125 -9.36 -56.56 28.47
N ASP A 126 -9.72 -57.00 29.67
CA ASP A 126 -9.04 -56.58 30.90
C ASP A 126 -7.73 -57.33 31.18
N TRP A 127 -6.90 -56.70 32.01
CA TRP A 127 -5.69 -57.31 32.55
C TRP A 127 -6.00 -58.50 33.46
N HIS A 128 -5.27 -59.60 33.27
CA HIS A 128 -5.29 -60.80 34.06
C HIS A 128 -3.90 -61.10 34.66
N GLN A 129 -3.88 -61.65 35.88
CA GLN A 129 -2.64 -61.89 36.60
C GLN A 129 -1.71 -62.91 35.92
N GLU A 130 -2.29 -63.93 35.30
CA GLU A 130 -1.55 -65.00 34.62
C GLU A 130 -1.34 -64.70 33.13
N PHE A 131 -2.37 -64.16 32.48
CA PHE A 131 -2.46 -64.09 31.02
C PHE A 131 -2.05 -62.74 30.42
N ASP A 132 -1.55 -61.82 31.23
CA ASP A 132 -1.30 -60.41 30.89
C ASP A 132 -2.59 -59.66 30.59
N TYR A 133 -2.98 -59.47 29.33
CA TYR A 133 -4.33 -59.05 28.98
C TYR A 133 -5.03 -60.24 28.35
N GLN A 134 -6.35 -60.29 28.43
CA GLN A 134 -7.12 -61.26 27.68
C GLN A 134 -7.60 -60.59 26.38
N PHE A 135 -7.83 -61.37 25.34
CA PHE A 135 -8.51 -60.89 24.14
C PHE A 135 -9.49 -61.92 23.64
N ALA A 136 -10.55 -61.46 23.01
CA ALA A 136 -11.53 -62.32 22.38
C ALA A 136 -11.49 -62.18 20.86
N THR A 137 -11.98 -63.19 20.18
CA THR A 137 -12.06 -63.21 18.70
C THR A 137 -13.43 -63.65 18.23
N ALA A 138 -13.82 -63.15 17.06
CA ALA A 138 -15.00 -63.60 16.32
C ALA A 138 -14.61 -64.41 15.09
N GLN A 139 -15.41 -65.43 14.77
CA GLN A 139 -15.10 -66.43 13.76
C GLN A 139 -16.22 -66.43 12.72
N GLU A 140 -15.91 -66.07 11.46
CA GLU A 140 -16.89 -66.06 10.37
C GLU A 140 -17.17 -67.48 9.84
N SER A 141 -17.46 -68.42 10.74
CA SER A 141 -17.61 -69.84 10.45
C SER A 141 -18.89 -70.44 11.04
N ARG A 142 -19.31 -71.58 10.47
CA ARG A 142 -20.33 -72.48 11.04
C ARG A 142 -19.70 -73.73 11.67
N ASN A 143 -18.45 -73.61 12.09
CA ASN A 143 -17.61 -74.66 12.64
C ASN A 143 -17.45 -75.84 11.68
N THR A 144 -16.67 -75.63 10.62
CA THR A 144 -16.38 -76.66 9.61
C THR A 144 -15.01 -77.31 9.81
N TYR A 145 -14.25 -76.87 10.81
CA TYR A 145 -12.90 -77.35 11.08
C TYR A 145 -11.98 -77.15 9.86
N ASN A 146 -12.02 -75.98 9.22
CA ASN A 146 -11.38 -75.69 7.93
C ASN A 146 -11.82 -76.64 6.80
N GLY A 147 -13.13 -76.89 6.71
CA GLY A 147 -13.72 -77.78 5.72
C GLY A 147 -13.49 -79.28 5.97
N GLN A 148 -12.96 -79.68 7.13
CA GLN A 148 -12.79 -81.09 7.51
C GLN A 148 -14.11 -81.76 7.93
N GLY A 149 -15.11 -80.97 8.34
CA GLY A 149 -16.43 -81.42 8.77
C GLY A 149 -17.57 -80.73 8.03
N ASN A 150 -18.78 -81.26 8.18
CA ASN A 150 -19.99 -80.53 7.81
C ASN A 150 -20.26 -79.43 8.84
N PRO A 151 -20.84 -78.28 8.44
CA PRO A 151 -21.28 -77.25 9.38
C PRO A 151 -22.16 -77.84 10.48
N ASN A 152 -21.85 -77.55 11.74
CA ASN A 152 -22.62 -77.99 12.91
C ASN A 152 -23.19 -76.82 13.73
N ASN A 153 -22.90 -75.57 13.34
CA ASN A 153 -23.32 -74.33 14.02
C ASN A 153 -22.82 -74.19 15.47
N PHE A 154 -21.86 -75.01 15.90
CA PHE A 154 -21.27 -74.95 17.24
C PHE A 154 -20.09 -73.97 17.19
N MET A 155 -20.40 -72.67 17.19
CA MET A 155 -19.45 -71.57 17.04
C MET A 155 -19.93 -70.34 17.81
N GLY A 156 -18.99 -69.50 18.24
CA GLY A 156 -19.21 -68.24 18.93
C GLY A 156 -17.86 -67.69 19.38
N PRO A 157 -17.81 -66.64 20.22
CA PRO A 157 -16.55 -65.99 20.57
C PRO A 157 -15.65 -66.92 21.38
N ALA A 158 -14.34 -66.82 21.13
CA ALA A 158 -13.29 -67.51 21.88
C ALA A 158 -12.39 -66.51 22.59
N LEU A 159 -12.04 -66.81 23.84
CA LEU A 159 -11.21 -66.02 24.73
C LEU A 159 -9.78 -66.58 24.77
N TRP A 160 -8.80 -65.68 24.80
CA TRP A 160 -7.39 -66.00 24.65
C TRP A 160 -6.50 -65.18 25.59
N PRO A 161 -5.34 -65.72 26.00
CA PRO A 161 -4.33 -64.97 26.72
C PRO A 161 -3.49 -64.10 25.75
N SER A 162 -3.07 -62.90 26.14
CA SER A 162 -2.12 -62.07 25.36
C SER A 162 -0.66 -62.30 25.74
N SER A 163 -0.43 -63.02 26.84
CA SER A 163 0.90 -63.41 27.28
C SER A 163 1.57 -64.32 26.25
N LEU A 164 2.73 -63.88 25.77
CA LEU A 164 3.52 -64.56 24.74
C LEU A 164 4.10 -65.91 25.18
N SER A 165 4.01 -66.26 26.47
CA SER A 165 4.37 -67.59 26.96
C SER A 165 3.22 -68.58 26.97
N HIS A 166 1.96 -68.13 26.80
CA HIS A 166 0.77 -68.96 26.81
C HIS A 166 0.16 -69.08 25.40
N PHE A 167 -0.05 -67.93 24.74
CA PHE A 167 -0.74 -67.88 23.44
C PHE A 167 0.01 -68.61 22.34
N ALA A 168 -0.66 -69.59 21.73
CA ALA A 168 -0.13 -70.52 20.73
C ALA A 168 1.14 -71.27 21.18
N GLU A 169 1.37 -71.41 22.49
CA GLU A 169 2.53 -72.08 23.08
C GLU A 169 2.12 -73.22 24.02
N GLU A 170 1.05 -73.03 24.80
CA GLU A 170 0.53 -74.06 25.69
C GLU A 170 -0.41 -75.04 24.99
N ASN A 171 -0.32 -76.33 25.36
CA ASN A 171 -1.16 -77.42 24.83
C ASN A 171 -1.16 -77.58 23.30
N GLN A 172 -0.01 -77.35 22.66
CA GLN A 172 0.13 -77.43 21.20
C GLN A 172 0.36 -78.87 20.66
N ASP A 173 0.65 -79.82 21.56
CA ASP A 173 0.91 -81.22 21.19
C ASP A 173 -0.38 -81.98 20.80
N PRO A 174 -0.34 -82.83 19.75
CA PRO A 174 -1.52 -83.60 19.35
C PRO A 174 -2.06 -84.53 20.45
N GLY A 175 -3.37 -84.47 20.69
CA GLY A 175 -4.06 -85.33 21.65
C GLY A 175 -3.95 -84.90 23.12
N GLY A 176 -3.44 -83.70 23.38
CA GLY A 176 -3.52 -83.01 24.68
C GLY A 176 -4.82 -82.22 24.84
N LEU A 177 -4.75 -81.19 25.69
CA LEU A 177 -5.79 -80.17 25.84
C LEU A 177 -5.96 -79.35 24.54
N LEU A 178 -7.03 -78.57 24.48
CA LEU A 178 -7.54 -77.89 23.29
C LEU A 178 -6.79 -76.57 22.97
N GLY A 179 -5.46 -76.60 23.01
CA GLY A 179 -4.61 -75.46 22.65
C GLY A 179 -4.54 -74.40 23.76
N SER A 180 -4.32 -73.16 23.35
CA SER A 180 -4.05 -72.04 24.26
C SER A 180 -5.26 -71.14 24.53
N HIS A 181 -6.42 -71.44 23.95
CA HIS A 181 -7.66 -70.74 24.28
C HIS A 181 -7.98 -70.94 25.76
N ILE A 182 -8.61 -69.96 26.40
CA ILE A 182 -8.95 -70.01 27.83
C ILE A 182 -10.46 -70.07 28.08
N ASP A 183 -11.27 -69.78 27.05
CA ASP A 183 -12.72 -69.99 27.08
C ASP A 183 -13.32 -69.95 25.65
N MET A 184 -14.49 -70.52 25.45
CA MET A 184 -15.32 -70.36 24.25
C MET A 184 -16.78 -70.67 24.54
N LEU A 185 -17.67 -69.80 24.09
CA LEU A 185 -19.12 -70.00 24.16
C LEU A 185 -19.72 -70.13 22.75
N HIS A 186 -20.74 -70.97 22.60
CA HIS A 186 -21.23 -71.47 21.32
C HIS A 186 -22.71 -71.14 21.13
N GLU A 187 -23.04 -69.96 20.61
CA GLU A 187 -24.44 -69.63 20.34
C GLU A 187 -24.62 -68.79 19.07
N SER A 188 -23.52 -68.41 18.39
CA SER A 188 -23.52 -67.37 17.35
C SER A 188 -22.52 -67.68 16.22
N PRO A 189 -22.90 -68.52 15.25
CA PRO A 189 -22.09 -68.75 14.04
C PRO A 189 -21.94 -67.50 13.17
N PHE A 190 -20.97 -67.50 12.26
CA PHE A 190 -20.68 -66.36 11.39
C PHE A 190 -20.45 -65.04 12.18
N GLY A 191 -19.61 -65.08 13.21
CA GLY A 191 -19.20 -63.89 13.94
C GLY A 191 -18.62 -62.84 13.03
N MET A 192 -19.19 -61.64 13.06
CA MET A 192 -18.78 -60.54 12.18
C MET A 192 -17.92 -59.49 12.88
N GLY A 193 -18.04 -59.37 14.21
CA GLY A 193 -17.40 -58.32 15.00
C GLY A 193 -17.51 -58.64 16.48
N ILE A 194 -16.56 -58.12 17.26
CA ILE A 194 -16.48 -58.29 18.70
C ILE A 194 -16.00 -56.97 19.32
N ALA A 195 -16.51 -56.63 20.51
CA ALA A 195 -16.05 -55.47 21.28
C ALA A 195 -16.06 -55.82 22.77
N HIS A 196 -15.05 -55.36 23.50
CA HIS A 196 -14.99 -55.55 24.95
C HIS A 196 -16.05 -54.69 25.66
N ASP A 197 -16.65 -55.24 26.71
CA ASP A 197 -17.58 -54.52 27.60
C ASP A 197 -16.87 -54.22 28.93
N SER A 198 -16.52 -55.28 29.67
CA SER A 198 -15.83 -55.23 30.96
C SER A 198 -15.43 -56.63 31.39
N GLU A 199 -14.36 -56.83 32.15
CA GLU A 199 -13.92 -58.15 32.64
C GLU A 199 -13.88 -59.17 31.48
N ASN A 200 -14.49 -60.35 31.65
CA ASN A 200 -14.64 -61.37 30.61
C ASN A 200 -15.98 -61.24 29.85
N VAL A 201 -16.43 -60.00 29.61
CA VAL A 201 -17.68 -59.72 28.90
C VAL A 201 -17.40 -59.05 27.56
N TYR A 202 -18.04 -59.56 26.52
CA TYR A 202 -17.92 -59.07 25.16
C TYR A 202 -19.27 -58.95 24.47
N TRP A 203 -19.40 -57.92 23.64
CA TRP A 203 -20.45 -57.80 22.65
C TRP A 203 -20.03 -58.52 21.38
N TYR A 204 -21.00 -59.15 20.70
CA TYR A 204 -20.77 -59.99 19.54
C TYR A 204 -21.82 -59.76 18.46
N ASN A 205 -21.37 -59.60 17.22
CA ASN A 205 -22.22 -59.46 16.05
C ASN A 205 -22.46 -60.85 15.42
N ASP A 206 -23.62 -61.43 15.71
CA ASP A 206 -24.03 -62.74 15.20
C ASP A 206 -24.56 -62.62 13.76
N GLY A 207 -23.73 -63.02 12.80
CA GLY A 207 -24.07 -63.01 11.38
C GLY A 207 -24.93 -64.18 10.90
N TYR A 208 -25.26 -65.16 11.75
CA TYR A 208 -26.13 -66.28 11.40
C TYR A 208 -27.58 -66.01 11.76
N TYR A 209 -27.83 -65.55 12.99
CA TYR A 209 -29.16 -65.16 13.45
C TYR A 209 -29.46 -63.66 13.22
N GLU A 210 -28.47 -62.88 12.78
CA GLU A 210 -28.58 -61.45 12.48
C GLU A 210 -28.93 -60.60 13.72
N GLU A 211 -28.33 -60.93 14.86
CA GLU A 211 -28.61 -60.32 16.17
C GLU A 211 -27.36 -59.78 16.85
N LEU A 212 -27.54 -58.79 17.71
CA LEU A 212 -26.51 -58.42 18.70
C LEU A 212 -26.59 -59.39 19.89
N VAL A 213 -25.44 -59.89 20.33
CA VAL A 213 -25.35 -60.82 21.46
C VAL A 213 -24.34 -60.29 22.47
N ARG A 214 -24.63 -60.41 23.76
CA ARG A 214 -23.68 -60.17 24.85
C ARG A 214 -23.28 -61.50 25.46
N TYR A 215 -21.99 -61.77 25.46
CA TYR A 215 -21.37 -62.93 26.08
C TYR A 215 -20.67 -62.50 27.35
N ASP A 216 -20.83 -63.30 28.39
CA ASP A 216 -20.13 -63.17 29.65
C ASP A 216 -19.59 -64.56 30.00
N PHE A 217 -18.27 -64.70 29.84
CA PHE A 217 -17.58 -65.98 30.03
C PHE A 217 -17.47 -66.36 31.52
N GLN A 218 -17.72 -65.43 32.46
CA GLN A 218 -17.49 -65.65 33.89
C GLN A 218 -16.02 -66.03 34.20
N GLU A 219 -15.76 -67.16 34.87
CA GLU A 219 -14.38 -67.61 35.16
C GLU A 219 -13.83 -68.37 33.96
N ASP A 220 -12.67 -67.95 33.44
CA ASP A 220 -11.99 -68.72 32.40
C ASP A 220 -11.58 -70.10 32.91
N HIS A 221 -11.45 -71.07 32.00
CA HIS A 221 -11.14 -72.45 32.37
C HIS A 221 -9.65 -72.79 32.30
N ASP A 222 -8.74 -71.81 32.27
CA ASP A 222 -7.31 -71.98 31.98
C ASP A 222 -7.06 -72.56 30.56
N THR A 223 -5.81 -72.65 30.12
CA THR A 223 -5.50 -72.96 28.72
C THR A 223 -5.94 -74.38 28.32
N GLY A 224 -6.80 -74.47 27.31
CA GLY A 224 -7.15 -75.69 26.59
C GLY A 224 -8.13 -76.64 27.29
N GLU A 225 -8.68 -76.28 28.45
CA GLU A 225 -9.78 -77.04 29.07
C GLU A 225 -11.11 -76.80 28.30
N ASP A 226 -12.25 -77.29 28.80
CA ASP A 226 -13.52 -77.30 28.08
C ASP A 226 -14.78 -77.02 28.93
N ASP A 227 -14.66 -76.70 30.22
CA ASP A 227 -15.82 -76.40 31.07
C ASP A 227 -16.10 -74.90 31.09
N HIS A 228 -17.13 -74.49 30.35
CA HIS A 228 -17.65 -73.12 30.27
C HIS A 228 -19.15 -73.07 30.63
N SER A 229 -19.59 -74.01 31.47
CA SER A 229 -21.01 -74.17 31.82
C SER A 229 -21.59 -73.07 32.71
N ASP A 230 -20.74 -72.20 33.24
CA ASP A 230 -21.08 -70.98 33.97
C ASP A 230 -21.32 -69.77 33.05
N GLY A 231 -21.02 -69.89 31.76
CA GLY A 231 -21.25 -68.85 30.77
C GLY A 231 -22.68 -68.32 30.73
N GLN A 232 -22.79 -67.02 30.43
CA GLN A 232 -24.06 -66.30 30.31
C GLN A 232 -24.16 -65.64 28.94
N VAL A 233 -25.26 -65.90 28.23
CA VAL A 233 -25.49 -65.37 26.88
C VAL A 233 -26.84 -64.64 26.81
N ARG A 234 -26.81 -63.41 26.33
CA ARG A 234 -27.99 -62.55 26.15
C ARG A 234 -28.13 -62.10 24.71
N ARG A 235 -29.25 -62.41 24.07
CA ARG A 235 -29.55 -62.09 22.67
C ARG A 235 -30.47 -60.89 22.57
N TYR A 236 -30.07 -59.85 21.84
CA TYR A 236 -30.81 -58.59 21.72
C TYR A 236 -31.65 -58.59 20.43
N ALA A 237 -32.78 -59.30 20.48
CA ALA A 237 -33.60 -59.66 19.31
C ALA A 237 -34.19 -58.46 18.53
N ASP A 238 -34.29 -57.27 19.15
CA ASP A 238 -34.79 -56.06 18.48
C ASP A 238 -33.72 -55.38 17.59
N ILE A 239 -32.46 -55.77 17.72
CA ILE A 239 -31.31 -55.20 17.00
C ILE A 239 -30.92 -56.16 15.88
N SER A 240 -31.39 -55.85 14.67
CA SER A 240 -31.07 -56.65 13.47
C SER A 240 -29.78 -56.17 12.81
N LEU A 241 -28.81 -57.07 12.68
CA LEU A 241 -27.49 -56.85 12.09
C LEU A 241 -27.32 -57.71 10.84
N THR A 242 -27.32 -57.10 9.67
CA THR A 242 -27.22 -57.83 8.41
C THR A 242 -25.78 -57.88 7.91
N ARG A 243 -25.35 -59.02 7.36
CA ARG A 243 -23.95 -59.18 6.95
C ARG A 243 -23.74 -59.17 5.44
N THR A 244 -22.59 -58.63 5.05
CA THR A 244 -21.93 -58.94 3.77
C THR A 244 -20.90 -60.04 4.02
N PRO A 245 -21.05 -61.25 3.45
CA PRO A 245 -20.09 -62.33 3.66
C PRO A 245 -18.66 -61.94 3.31
N GLY A 246 -17.73 -62.23 4.20
CA GLY A 246 -16.32 -61.87 4.02
C GLY A 246 -16.02 -60.39 4.20
N VAL A 247 -16.90 -59.59 4.80
CA VAL A 247 -16.63 -58.21 5.23
C VAL A 247 -17.05 -58.12 6.70
N PRO A 248 -16.10 -58.09 7.66
CA PRO A 248 -16.40 -57.95 9.09
C PRO A 248 -17.31 -56.76 9.37
N GLY A 249 -18.20 -56.92 10.34
CA GLY A 249 -19.03 -55.84 10.89
C GLY A 249 -18.49 -55.48 12.26
N HIS A 250 -17.35 -54.78 12.28
CA HIS A 250 -16.62 -54.45 13.50
C HIS A 250 -17.43 -53.55 14.42
N MET A 251 -17.02 -53.54 15.67
CA MET A 251 -17.74 -52.87 16.75
C MET A 251 -16.75 -52.20 17.68
N GLU A 252 -17.16 -51.11 18.30
CA GLU A 252 -16.31 -50.35 19.22
C GLU A 252 -17.15 -49.84 20.39
N MET A 253 -16.66 -50.03 21.62
CA MET A 253 -17.34 -49.57 22.83
C MET A 253 -16.76 -48.23 23.29
N ASN A 254 -17.62 -47.23 23.47
CA ASN A 254 -17.25 -46.07 24.26
C ASN A 254 -17.47 -46.35 25.75
N HIS A 255 -16.40 -46.73 26.45
CA HIS A 255 -16.45 -47.03 27.88
C HIS A 255 -16.76 -45.80 28.77
N ASP A 256 -16.64 -44.57 28.26
CA ASP A 256 -16.95 -43.36 29.04
C ASP A 256 -18.47 -43.13 29.19
N ASN A 257 -19.25 -43.52 28.19
CA ASN A 257 -20.70 -43.27 28.16
C ASN A 257 -21.58 -44.52 27.95
N GLY A 258 -20.98 -45.69 27.69
CA GLY A 258 -21.70 -46.95 27.50
C GLY A 258 -22.44 -47.04 26.16
N ILE A 259 -21.92 -46.38 25.12
CA ILE A 259 -22.45 -46.50 23.76
C ILE A 259 -21.58 -47.45 22.94
N LEU A 260 -22.21 -48.50 22.40
CA LEU A 260 -21.59 -49.45 21.48
C LEU A 260 -21.91 -49.04 20.04
N TYR A 261 -20.89 -48.86 19.21
CA TYR A 261 -21.02 -48.61 17.77
C TYR A 261 -20.81 -49.89 16.98
N ILE A 262 -21.63 -50.11 15.95
CA ILE A 262 -21.60 -51.36 15.17
C ILE A 262 -21.72 -51.04 13.68
N ALA A 263 -20.79 -51.57 12.88
CA ALA A 263 -20.88 -51.56 11.43
C ALA A 263 -21.82 -52.68 10.92
N ASP A 264 -23.01 -52.30 10.46
CA ASP A 264 -23.97 -53.21 9.82
C ASP A 264 -23.69 -53.25 8.31
N THR A 265 -22.76 -54.15 7.95
CA THR A 265 -22.16 -54.25 6.61
C THR A 265 -23.19 -54.47 5.51
N GLY A 266 -24.21 -55.31 5.75
CA GLY A 266 -25.24 -55.68 4.79
C GLY A 266 -26.27 -54.57 4.56
N ALA A 267 -26.56 -53.77 5.58
CA ALA A 267 -27.51 -52.66 5.48
C ALA A 267 -26.85 -51.35 5.07
N GLY A 268 -25.52 -51.29 5.00
CA GLY A 268 -24.78 -50.09 4.63
C GLY A 268 -24.95 -48.97 5.64
N ARG A 269 -24.94 -49.30 6.93
CA ARG A 269 -25.17 -48.34 8.03
C ARG A 269 -24.27 -48.62 9.23
N VAL A 270 -24.16 -47.61 10.09
CA VAL A 270 -23.58 -47.74 11.42
C VAL A 270 -24.68 -47.46 12.43
N ILE A 271 -24.81 -48.31 13.43
CA ILE A 271 -25.78 -48.13 14.53
C ILE A 271 -25.04 -47.87 15.84
N TRP A 272 -25.74 -47.25 16.78
CA TRP A 272 -25.31 -47.12 18.16
C TRP A 272 -26.31 -47.84 19.07
N VAL A 273 -25.83 -48.42 20.18
CA VAL A 273 -26.64 -49.13 21.18
C VAL A 273 -26.25 -48.65 22.57
N ASN A 274 -27.23 -48.27 23.39
CA ASN A 274 -26.99 -47.90 24.78
C ASN A 274 -26.92 -49.16 25.66
N THR A 275 -25.71 -49.56 26.04
CA THR A 275 -25.47 -50.80 26.78
C THR A 275 -25.87 -50.70 28.25
N SER A 276 -26.09 -49.48 28.75
CA SER A 276 -26.57 -49.22 30.11
C SER A 276 -28.10 -49.29 30.23
N ASP A 277 -28.84 -49.34 29.11
CA ASP A 277 -30.28 -49.53 29.14
C ASP A 277 -30.60 -51.01 29.43
N PRO A 278 -31.27 -51.32 30.57
CA PRO A 278 -31.54 -52.71 30.95
C PRO A 278 -32.53 -53.43 30.01
N GLY A 279 -33.31 -52.70 29.21
CA GLY A 279 -34.37 -53.29 28.39
C GLY A 279 -35.32 -54.21 29.19
N VAL A 280 -35.78 -55.28 28.55
CA VAL A 280 -36.59 -56.35 29.15
C VAL A 280 -35.96 -57.70 28.85
N THR A 281 -35.48 -58.38 29.90
CA THR A 281 -34.86 -59.70 29.81
C THR A 281 -35.87 -60.83 30.02
N THR A 282 -35.89 -61.80 29.11
CA THR A 282 -36.71 -63.03 29.16
C THR A 282 -35.81 -64.25 29.12
N ASN A 283 -35.97 -65.17 30.08
CA ASN A 283 -35.22 -66.43 30.08
C ASN A 283 -35.71 -67.36 28.95
N ILE A 284 -34.77 -67.85 28.14
CA ILE A 284 -35.00 -68.75 27.01
C ILE A 284 -34.19 -70.06 27.14
N MET A 285 -33.85 -70.48 28.36
CA MET A 285 -33.17 -71.75 28.59
C MET A 285 -33.95 -72.93 27.99
N GLY A 286 -33.26 -73.76 27.22
CA GLY A 286 -33.78 -74.91 26.50
C GLY A 286 -34.40 -74.59 25.13
N ASP A 287 -34.22 -73.36 24.64
CA ASP A 287 -34.58 -73.00 23.26
C ASP A 287 -33.79 -73.84 22.24
N GLU A 288 -34.32 -73.94 21.00
CA GLU A 288 -33.66 -74.69 19.93
C GLU A 288 -32.37 -74.04 19.43
N THR A 289 -32.17 -72.76 19.71
CA THR A 289 -30.91 -72.06 19.42
C THR A 289 -29.82 -72.36 20.43
N GLN A 290 -30.16 -72.81 21.64
CA GLN A 290 -29.18 -73.16 22.68
C GLN A 290 -28.36 -74.39 22.28
N MET A 291 -27.05 -74.25 22.20
CA MET A 291 -26.15 -75.31 21.75
C MET A 291 -25.44 -76.03 22.91
N GLU A 292 -25.32 -75.39 24.07
CA GLU A 292 -24.57 -75.93 25.21
C GLU A 292 -25.21 -75.64 26.58
N PRO A 293 -24.80 -76.35 27.65
CA PRO A 293 -25.19 -75.99 29.00
C PRO A 293 -24.63 -74.60 29.38
N LEU A 294 -25.49 -73.71 29.85
CA LEU A 294 -25.15 -72.35 30.26
C LEU A 294 -25.75 -72.03 31.65
N ALA A 295 -25.16 -71.09 32.38
CA ALA A 295 -25.78 -70.55 33.60
C ALA A 295 -26.95 -69.62 33.26
N GLU A 296 -26.85 -68.89 32.15
CA GLU A 296 -27.91 -68.02 31.64
C GLU A 296 -28.01 -68.10 30.10
N TYR A 297 -29.23 -68.25 29.60
CA TYR A 297 -29.59 -68.02 28.21
C TYR A 297 -30.87 -67.17 28.18
N SER A 298 -30.74 -65.93 27.71
CA SER A 298 -31.82 -64.94 27.77
C SER A 298 -31.96 -64.16 26.46
N GLU A 299 -33.18 -63.73 26.18
CA GLU A 299 -33.51 -62.73 25.17
C GLU A 299 -33.68 -61.35 25.85
N VAL A 300 -33.23 -60.28 25.20
CA VAL A 300 -33.37 -58.89 25.65
C VAL A 300 -34.06 -58.07 24.55
N THR A 301 -35.10 -57.32 24.94
CA THR A 301 -35.86 -56.44 24.04
C THR A 301 -36.02 -55.04 24.65
N GLY A 302 -36.36 -54.05 23.82
CA GLY A 302 -36.67 -52.69 24.27
C GLY A 302 -35.49 -51.85 24.73
N VAL A 303 -34.27 -52.23 24.36
CA VAL A 303 -33.04 -51.44 24.58
C VAL A 303 -33.03 -50.23 23.66
N GLU A 304 -32.55 -49.09 24.16
CA GLU A 304 -32.33 -47.89 23.37
C GLU A 304 -31.19 -48.05 22.36
N TRP A 305 -31.49 -47.87 21.08
CA TRP A 305 -30.53 -47.89 19.98
C TRP A 305 -30.98 -46.98 18.83
N GLY A 306 -30.08 -46.66 17.91
CA GLY A 306 -30.38 -45.82 16.75
C GLY A 306 -29.42 -46.02 15.58
N VAL A 307 -29.77 -45.45 14.42
CA VAL A 307 -28.88 -45.40 13.25
C VAL A 307 -28.07 -44.11 13.31
N LEU A 308 -26.75 -44.24 13.40
CA LEU A 308 -25.82 -43.09 13.41
C LEU A 308 -25.58 -42.58 11.98
N ALA A 309 -25.25 -43.48 11.06
CA ALA A 309 -24.96 -43.16 9.67
C ALA A 309 -25.54 -44.22 8.72
N ASN A 310 -25.90 -43.85 7.50
CA ASN A 310 -26.46 -44.76 6.49
C ASN A 310 -25.96 -44.43 5.08
N GLY A 311 -26.23 -45.33 4.12
CA GLY A 311 -25.80 -45.15 2.73
C GLY A 311 -24.30 -45.42 2.50
N LEU A 312 -23.66 -46.12 3.43
CA LEU A 312 -22.25 -46.47 3.39
C LEU A 312 -22.02 -47.71 2.52
N SER A 313 -20.88 -47.76 1.83
CA SER A 313 -20.55 -48.85 0.92
C SER A 313 -19.91 -50.02 1.67
N SER A 314 -20.74 -50.88 2.27
CA SER A 314 -20.30 -52.00 3.13
C SER A 314 -19.34 -51.50 4.24
N PRO A 315 -19.85 -50.72 5.21
CA PRO A 315 -19.04 -50.26 6.34
C PRO A 315 -18.47 -51.46 7.09
N SER A 316 -17.22 -51.40 7.52
CA SER A 316 -16.49 -52.56 8.08
C SER A 316 -15.82 -52.21 9.41
N GLY A 317 -14.61 -51.66 9.36
CA GLY A 317 -13.83 -51.25 10.52
C GLY A 317 -14.42 -50.05 11.23
N VAL A 318 -14.33 -50.07 12.56
CA VAL A 318 -14.81 -49.05 13.48
C VAL A 318 -13.67 -48.76 14.44
N ALA A 319 -13.33 -47.49 14.65
CA ALA A 319 -12.40 -47.07 15.69
C ALA A 319 -12.89 -45.77 16.32
N LEU A 320 -12.72 -45.60 17.62
CA LEU A 320 -13.13 -44.40 18.35
C LEU A 320 -11.92 -43.73 18.96
N HIS A 321 -11.74 -42.44 18.68
CA HIS A 321 -10.66 -41.68 19.30
C HIS A 321 -11.08 -40.22 19.52
N GLN A 322 -11.02 -39.77 20.78
CA GLN A 322 -11.28 -38.37 21.16
C GLN A 322 -12.61 -37.81 20.63
N GLY A 323 -13.69 -38.63 20.68
CA GLY A 323 -15.02 -38.23 20.20
C GLY A 323 -15.21 -38.33 18.68
N ILE A 324 -14.22 -38.83 17.95
CA ILE A 324 -14.29 -39.08 16.50
C ILE A 324 -14.47 -40.57 16.26
N LEU A 325 -15.57 -40.95 15.60
CA LEU A 325 -15.81 -42.32 15.15
C LEU A 325 -15.34 -42.49 13.70
N PHE A 326 -14.31 -43.30 13.50
CA PHE A 326 -13.78 -43.65 12.19
C PHE A 326 -14.45 -44.90 11.67
N ILE A 327 -14.93 -44.83 10.43
CA ILE A 327 -15.62 -45.93 9.75
C ILE A 327 -14.95 -46.18 8.40
N SER A 328 -14.45 -47.39 8.20
CA SER A 328 -13.95 -47.82 6.89
C SER A 328 -15.11 -48.31 6.03
N GLN A 329 -15.04 -48.04 4.73
CA GLN A 329 -16.02 -48.47 3.74
C GLN A 329 -15.35 -49.45 2.78
N ASN A 330 -15.57 -50.74 3.05
CA ASN A 330 -14.92 -51.81 2.31
C ASN A 330 -15.18 -51.72 0.80
N GLY A 331 -16.42 -51.38 0.42
CA GLY A 331 -16.84 -51.42 -0.98
C GLY A 331 -16.32 -50.29 -1.87
N ASN A 332 -15.65 -49.27 -1.32
CA ASN A 332 -15.17 -48.13 -2.11
C ASN A 332 -13.82 -47.52 -1.68
N GLY A 333 -13.12 -48.12 -0.72
CA GLY A 333 -11.79 -47.67 -0.32
C GLY A 333 -11.77 -46.32 0.40
N LYS A 334 -12.86 -45.96 1.08
CA LYS A 334 -12.96 -44.69 1.82
C LYS A 334 -12.97 -44.91 3.32
N ILE A 335 -12.49 -43.91 4.04
CA ILE A 335 -12.64 -43.82 5.50
C ILE A 335 -13.38 -42.52 5.79
N THR A 336 -14.38 -42.58 6.67
CA THR A 336 -15.10 -41.41 7.16
C THR A 336 -14.90 -41.26 8.65
N GLY A 337 -14.44 -40.09 9.09
CA GLY A 337 -14.42 -39.71 10.49
C GLY A 337 -15.66 -38.87 10.80
N TYR A 338 -16.39 -39.24 11.85
CA TYR A 338 -17.57 -38.56 12.34
C TYR A 338 -17.26 -37.92 13.69
N ASN A 339 -17.33 -36.59 13.77
CA ASN A 339 -17.31 -35.89 15.05
C ASN A 339 -18.69 -36.10 15.70
N LEU A 340 -18.70 -36.85 16.78
CA LEU A 340 -19.92 -37.18 17.51
C LEU A 340 -20.39 -35.98 18.33
N ASP A 341 -21.70 -35.93 18.59
CA ASP A 341 -22.26 -34.98 19.57
C ASP A 341 -21.97 -35.41 21.01
N GLU A 342 -22.35 -34.57 21.98
CA GLU A 342 -22.02 -34.74 23.40
C GLU A 342 -22.48 -36.08 24.00
N ASP A 343 -23.60 -36.65 23.52
CA ASP A 343 -24.11 -37.94 24.00
C ASP A 343 -23.67 -39.15 23.15
N GLY A 344 -22.94 -38.93 22.05
CA GLY A 344 -22.43 -39.96 21.16
C GLY A 344 -23.48 -40.59 20.24
N LYS A 345 -24.71 -40.05 20.20
CA LYS A 345 -25.84 -40.65 19.45
C LYS A 345 -26.08 -39.96 18.11
N GLY A 346 -25.45 -38.82 17.87
CA GLY A 346 -25.52 -38.05 16.64
C GLY A 346 -24.16 -37.66 16.08
N ILE A 347 -24.20 -36.97 14.94
CA ILE A 347 -23.02 -36.51 14.20
C ILE A 347 -23.14 -34.99 14.07
N GLU A 348 -22.12 -34.26 14.53
CA GLU A 348 -22.04 -32.81 14.31
C GLU A 348 -21.48 -32.50 12.93
N LYS A 349 -20.34 -33.14 12.60
CA LYS A 349 -19.58 -32.94 11.37
C LYS A 349 -18.93 -34.25 10.93
N SER A 350 -18.56 -34.34 9.66
CA SER A 350 -17.88 -35.51 9.11
C SER A 350 -16.91 -35.14 8.01
N ARG A 351 -15.84 -35.90 7.86
CA ARG A 351 -14.91 -35.81 6.73
C ARG A 351 -14.62 -37.19 6.18
N THR A 352 -14.65 -37.33 4.86
CA THR A 352 -14.36 -38.58 4.16
C THR A 352 -13.10 -38.43 3.32
N VAL A 353 -12.19 -39.39 3.42
CA VAL A 353 -10.97 -39.46 2.63
C VAL A 353 -10.95 -40.73 1.77
N ASN A 354 -10.19 -40.68 0.67
CA ASN A 354 -9.91 -41.86 -0.15
C ASN A 354 -8.56 -42.44 0.27
N THR A 355 -8.45 -43.76 0.28
CA THR A 355 -7.16 -44.45 0.41
C THR A 355 -6.79 -45.14 -0.91
N ASN A 356 -5.62 -45.76 -0.98
CA ASN A 356 -5.23 -46.59 -2.12
C ASN A 356 -5.78 -48.04 -2.04
N ALA A 357 -6.44 -48.40 -0.94
CA ALA A 357 -6.92 -49.75 -0.69
C ALA A 357 -8.29 -50.01 -1.33
N GLY A 358 -8.45 -51.18 -1.94
CA GLY A 358 -9.73 -51.61 -2.54
C GLY A 358 -10.64 -52.40 -1.60
N SER A 359 -10.15 -52.77 -0.41
CA SER A 359 -10.86 -53.61 0.56
C SER A 359 -10.39 -53.30 1.98
N ILE A 360 -10.80 -52.15 2.51
CA ILE A 360 -10.47 -51.74 3.88
C ILE A 360 -11.32 -52.55 4.87
N MET A 361 -10.70 -53.04 5.94
CA MET A 361 -11.36 -53.77 7.03
C MET A 361 -11.17 -53.02 8.35
N GLY A 362 -10.59 -53.68 9.36
CA GLY A 362 -10.34 -53.13 10.69
C GLY A 362 -9.62 -51.79 10.66
N LEU A 363 -9.96 -50.96 11.63
CA LEU A 363 -9.38 -49.66 11.90
C LEU A 363 -8.90 -49.63 13.34
N GLU A 364 -7.82 -48.92 13.60
CA GLU A 364 -7.37 -48.68 14.97
C GLU A 364 -6.58 -47.38 15.06
N VAL A 365 -6.68 -46.67 16.19
CA VAL A 365 -5.85 -45.48 16.44
C VAL A 365 -4.69 -45.85 17.36
N GLY A 366 -3.48 -45.81 16.81
CA GLY A 366 -2.28 -46.21 17.53
C GLY A 366 -1.87 -45.25 18.66
N PRO A 367 -0.87 -45.64 19.47
CA PRO A 367 -0.39 -44.85 20.61
C PRO A 367 0.21 -43.48 20.23
N ASP A 368 0.55 -43.29 18.95
CA ASP A 368 1.01 -42.02 18.38
C ASP A 368 -0.15 -41.13 17.87
N GLY A 369 -1.41 -41.56 18.08
CA GLY A 369 -2.61 -40.85 17.66
C GLY A 369 -2.95 -40.98 16.18
N LYS A 370 -2.19 -41.80 15.43
CA LYS A 370 -2.41 -42.01 13.99
C LYS A 370 -3.40 -43.12 13.74
N LEU A 371 -4.12 -43.02 12.61
CA LEU A 371 -5.07 -44.05 12.19
C LEU A 371 -4.35 -45.14 11.39
N TRP A 372 -4.71 -46.39 11.66
CA TRP A 372 -4.17 -47.59 11.04
C TRP A 372 -5.34 -48.38 10.45
N TYR A 373 -5.09 -49.09 9.35
CA TYR A 373 -6.12 -49.92 8.73
C TYR A 373 -5.55 -51.17 8.09
N VAL A 374 -6.41 -52.19 7.98
CA VAL A 374 -6.14 -53.41 7.21
C VAL A 374 -6.59 -53.21 5.75
N ASP A 375 -5.68 -53.42 4.80
CA ASP A 375 -6.00 -53.66 3.39
C ASP A 375 -5.99 -55.16 3.14
N SER A 376 -7.18 -55.76 3.22
CA SER A 376 -7.36 -57.20 3.10
C SER A 376 -7.12 -57.71 1.68
N GLN A 377 -7.31 -56.87 0.65
CA GLN A 377 -7.13 -57.28 -0.75
C GLN A 377 -5.65 -57.45 -1.09
N ASN A 378 -4.80 -56.58 -0.54
CA ASN A 378 -3.36 -56.59 -0.80
C ASN A 378 -2.54 -57.25 0.33
N ASN A 379 -3.19 -57.75 1.38
CA ASN A 379 -2.56 -58.33 2.57
C ASN A 379 -1.59 -57.35 3.25
N LEU A 380 -2.05 -56.12 3.48
CA LEU A 380 -1.25 -55.07 4.12
C LEU A 380 -1.92 -54.56 5.40
N VAL A 381 -1.08 -54.11 6.33
CA VAL A 381 -1.47 -53.13 7.34
C VAL A 381 -0.82 -51.80 6.98
N ILE A 382 -1.62 -50.75 6.95
CA ILE A 382 -1.21 -49.40 6.57
C ILE A 382 -1.42 -48.46 7.74
N ARG A 383 -0.46 -47.56 7.98
CA ARG A 383 -0.63 -46.39 8.84
C ARG A 383 -0.85 -45.16 7.98
N ILE A 384 -1.80 -44.33 8.37
CA ILE A 384 -2.01 -42.99 7.81
C ILE A 384 -1.07 -42.02 8.54
N ASP A 385 -0.22 -41.35 7.77
CA ASP A 385 0.71 -40.32 8.22
C ASP A 385 0.25 -38.95 7.68
N PRO A 386 -0.56 -38.19 8.44
CA PRO A 386 -0.99 -36.84 8.08
C PRO A 386 0.20 -35.92 7.83
N TYR A 387 0.06 -35.02 6.86
CA TYR A 387 0.99 -33.91 6.70
C TYR A 387 0.76 -32.87 7.79
N ASP A 388 1.83 -32.19 8.20
CA ASP A 388 1.73 -31.07 9.13
C ASP A 388 0.98 -29.90 8.48
N ASP A 389 0.19 -29.22 9.30
CA ASP A 389 -0.67 -28.09 8.98
C ASP A 389 -0.91 -27.38 10.31
N SER A 390 -0.09 -26.35 10.53
CA SER A 390 0.06 -25.68 11.81
C SER A 390 -1.08 -24.72 12.11
N ASP A 391 -1.83 -24.31 11.09
CA ASP A 391 -2.79 -23.22 11.14
C ASP A 391 -4.23 -23.66 10.76
N TYR A 392 -4.37 -24.90 10.28
CA TYR A 392 -5.61 -25.61 10.01
C TYR A 392 -6.44 -25.07 8.86
N ASP A 393 -5.80 -24.51 7.83
CA ASP A 393 -6.46 -24.06 6.60
C ASP A 393 -6.60 -25.13 5.50
N GLU A 394 -6.17 -26.36 5.81
CA GLU A 394 -6.15 -27.52 4.93
C GLU A 394 -5.09 -27.48 3.81
N VAL A 395 -4.12 -26.57 3.90
CA VAL A 395 -2.87 -26.60 3.13
C VAL A 395 -1.78 -27.14 4.04
N ARG A 396 -0.95 -28.05 3.51
CA ARG A 396 0.16 -28.59 4.31
C ARG A 396 1.28 -27.57 4.42
N ASP A 397 1.92 -27.47 5.58
CA ASP A 397 3.00 -26.51 5.88
C ASP A 397 4.08 -26.47 4.79
N SER A 398 4.43 -27.64 4.23
CA SER A 398 5.46 -27.75 3.18
C SER A 398 5.07 -27.15 1.81
N MET A 399 3.80 -26.80 1.62
CA MET A 399 3.24 -26.16 0.43
C MET A 399 2.60 -24.81 0.72
N ASP A 400 2.64 -24.40 1.97
CA ASP A 400 2.01 -23.19 2.46
C ASP A 400 3.07 -22.09 2.58
N ALA A 401 2.85 -20.96 1.91
CA ALA A 401 3.73 -19.79 2.00
C ALA A 401 3.62 -19.08 3.36
N TYR A 402 2.48 -19.23 4.06
CA TYR A 402 2.12 -18.58 5.31
C TYR A 402 1.61 -19.58 6.36
N PRO A 403 2.43 -20.58 6.79
CA PRO A 403 2.02 -21.76 7.58
C PRO A 403 1.57 -21.48 9.02
N ASN A 404 1.30 -20.23 9.39
CA ASN A 404 0.79 -19.86 10.71
C ASN A 404 -0.36 -18.84 10.60
N ASN A 405 -1.00 -18.74 9.44
CA ASN A 405 -2.08 -17.79 9.16
C ASN A 405 -3.16 -18.40 8.27
N SER A 406 -4.22 -18.94 8.89
CA SER A 406 -5.29 -19.68 8.19
C SER A 406 -6.07 -18.92 7.10
N LEU A 407 -5.79 -17.63 6.91
CA LEU A 407 -6.41 -16.83 5.87
C LEU A 407 -5.59 -16.81 4.58
N LEU A 408 -4.31 -17.19 4.64
CA LEU A 408 -3.32 -17.03 3.59
C LEU A 408 -2.53 -18.34 3.44
N TRP A 409 -2.29 -18.78 2.22
CA TRP A 409 -1.54 -20.01 1.97
C TRP A 409 -0.63 -19.97 0.73
N SER A 410 -0.77 -18.94 -0.10
CA SER A 410 -0.10 -18.87 -1.40
C SER A 410 0.50 -17.49 -1.63
N ASP A 411 1.72 -17.50 -2.15
CA ASP A 411 2.50 -16.37 -2.66
C ASP A 411 3.17 -16.92 -3.93
N ASN A 412 2.44 -16.82 -5.05
CA ASN A 412 2.76 -17.60 -6.24
C ASN A 412 3.97 -17.04 -7.00
N ASP A 413 4.21 -15.73 -6.91
CA ASP A 413 5.37 -15.07 -7.53
C ASP A 413 6.54 -14.80 -6.55
N GLY A 414 6.32 -14.99 -5.24
CA GLY A 414 7.35 -15.00 -4.22
C GLY A 414 7.80 -13.61 -3.77
N ASP A 415 6.93 -12.61 -3.90
CA ASP A 415 7.24 -11.21 -3.57
C ASP A 415 6.90 -10.82 -2.12
N GLY A 416 6.21 -11.70 -1.40
CA GLY A 416 5.82 -11.54 -0.01
C GLY A 416 4.40 -11.02 0.21
N PHE A 417 3.64 -10.73 -0.85
CA PHE A 417 2.21 -10.49 -0.81
C PHE A 417 1.44 -11.77 -1.14
N ALA A 418 0.30 -11.95 -0.49
CA ALA A 418 -0.45 -13.20 -0.53
C ALA A 418 -1.53 -13.16 -1.61
N ASP A 419 -1.66 -14.23 -2.39
CA ASP A 419 -2.66 -14.31 -3.48
C ASP A 419 -4.11 -14.23 -2.94
N GLN A 420 -4.31 -14.64 -1.68
CA GLN A 420 -5.62 -14.67 -1.04
C GLN A 420 -6.11 -13.26 -0.76
N GLN A 421 -7.36 -13.01 -1.13
CA GLN A 421 -8.02 -11.72 -0.99
C GLN A 421 -8.61 -11.50 0.40
N GLY A 422 -8.63 -10.24 0.85
CA GLY A 422 -9.33 -9.83 2.08
C GLY A 422 -8.44 -9.65 3.31
N THR A 423 -7.14 -9.51 3.12
CA THR A 423 -6.16 -9.18 4.17
C THR A 423 -5.35 -7.94 3.80
N ASP A 424 -4.61 -7.40 4.76
CA ASP A 424 -3.77 -6.21 4.55
C ASP A 424 -2.52 -6.50 3.68
N ILE A 425 -2.26 -7.77 3.34
CA ILE A 425 -1.17 -8.19 2.46
C ILE A 425 -1.69 -8.94 1.22
N SER A 426 -2.96 -8.78 0.87
CA SER A 426 -3.55 -9.38 -0.32
C SER A 426 -2.99 -8.75 -1.59
N ASP A 427 -2.36 -9.55 -2.42
CA ASP A 427 -1.75 -9.13 -3.67
C ASP A 427 -2.80 -8.79 -4.74
N ASP A 428 -2.67 -7.60 -5.35
CA ASP A 428 -3.47 -7.17 -6.49
C ASP A 428 -2.90 -7.69 -7.83
N CYS A 429 -1.65 -8.17 -7.83
CA CYS A 429 -0.91 -8.74 -8.97
C CYS A 429 -0.32 -10.16 -8.74
N PRO A 430 -1.11 -11.21 -8.38
CA PRO A 430 -0.63 -12.54 -7.90
C PRO A 430 0.29 -13.39 -8.81
N GLU A 431 0.61 -12.91 -10.00
CA GLU A 431 1.43 -13.61 -10.99
C GLU A 431 2.65 -12.76 -11.44
N ILE A 432 2.83 -11.57 -10.87
CA ILE A 432 3.83 -10.59 -11.26
C ILE A 432 4.43 -9.98 -10.00
N ALA A 433 5.58 -10.53 -9.60
CA ALA A 433 6.30 -10.06 -8.44
C ALA A 433 6.51 -8.54 -8.45
N GLY A 434 6.11 -7.91 -7.34
CA GLY A 434 6.12 -6.47 -7.14
C GLY A 434 6.65 -6.06 -5.78
N SER A 435 6.65 -4.75 -5.53
CA SER A 435 7.04 -4.19 -4.23
C SER A 435 6.19 -3.00 -3.80
N SER A 436 5.18 -2.62 -4.59
CA SER A 436 4.29 -1.52 -4.28
C SER A 436 3.51 -1.80 -2.99
N VAL A 437 3.37 -0.76 -2.16
CA VAL A 437 2.52 -0.78 -0.95
C VAL A 437 1.43 0.30 -0.96
N LEU A 438 1.42 1.15 -1.99
CA LEU A 438 0.41 2.16 -2.28
C LEU A 438 -0.14 1.94 -3.70
N GLY A 439 -1.39 2.33 -3.92
CA GLY A 439 -2.10 1.99 -5.16
C GLY A 439 -2.50 0.50 -5.17
N SER A 440 -2.10 -0.22 -6.22
CA SER A 440 -2.27 -1.67 -6.32
C SER A 440 -1.16 -2.38 -5.54
N LEU A 441 -1.49 -3.13 -4.50
CA LEU A 441 -0.55 -3.80 -3.59
C LEU A 441 0.13 -4.99 -4.27
N GLY A 442 1.45 -5.21 -4.05
CA GLY A 442 2.18 -6.36 -4.62
C GLY A 442 2.43 -6.28 -6.13
N CYS A 443 2.22 -5.11 -6.73
CA CYS A 443 2.48 -4.88 -8.13
C CYS A 443 3.87 -4.27 -8.36
N THR A 444 4.33 -4.29 -9.63
CA THR A 444 5.60 -3.69 -10.03
C THR A 444 5.68 -2.21 -9.63
N ASP A 445 6.78 -1.85 -8.97
CA ASP A 445 7.18 -0.50 -8.56
C ASP A 445 8.62 -0.32 -9.08
N SER A 446 8.76 0.38 -10.20
CA SER A 446 9.96 0.42 -11.01
C SER A 446 11.05 1.35 -10.45
N ASP A 447 10.68 2.37 -9.68
CA ASP A 447 11.62 3.33 -9.09
C ASP A 447 11.73 3.25 -7.55
N GLY A 448 10.84 2.52 -6.88
CA GLY A 448 10.92 2.20 -5.46
C GLY A 448 10.27 3.25 -4.55
N ASP A 449 9.35 4.07 -5.07
CA ASP A 449 8.67 5.12 -4.32
C ASP A 449 7.48 4.62 -3.48
N SER A 450 7.16 3.32 -3.60
CA SER A 450 6.05 2.58 -2.98
C SER A 450 4.72 2.57 -3.74
N TRP A 451 4.53 3.36 -4.79
CA TRP A 451 3.38 3.29 -5.67
C TRP A 451 3.59 2.24 -6.77
N ALA A 452 2.51 1.58 -7.17
CA ALA A 452 2.56 0.69 -8.32
C ALA A 452 2.68 1.49 -9.62
N ASP A 453 3.46 1.03 -10.59
CA ASP A 453 3.63 1.63 -11.92
C ASP A 453 2.29 1.94 -12.62
N ALA A 454 1.25 1.14 -12.34
CA ALA A 454 -0.08 1.30 -12.94
C ALA A 454 -0.92 2.42 -12.28
N ASN A 455 -0.49 2.89 -11.10
CA ASN A 455 -1.13 3.93 -10.29
C ASN A 455 -0.24 5.16 -10.11
N ASP A 456 0.92 5.15 -10.75
CA ASP A 456 1.96 6.16 -10.70
C ASP A 456 2.04 6.86 -12.07
N GLU A 457 1.87 8.18 -12.11
CA GLU A 457 1.99 8.96 -13.35
C GLU A 457 3.47 9.16 -13.77
N TYR A 458 4.42 8.92 -12.86
CA TYR A 458 5.87 9.01 -13.07
C TYR A 458 6.63 7.74 -12.63
N PRO A 459 6.39 6.54 -13.22
CA PRO A 459 6.95 5.25 -12.74
C PRO A 459 8.48 5.07 -12.80
N LEU A 460 9.23 6.11 -13.13
CA LEU A 460 10.69 6.09 -13.25
C LEU A 460 11.35 7.23 -12.45
N ASP A 461 10.58 8.00 -11.71
CA ASP A 461 11.04 9.10 -10.85
C ASP A 461 10.53 8.88 -9.42
N GLU A 462 11.40 8.32 -8.57
CA GLU A 462 11.09 7.97 -7.18
C GLU A 462 10.60 9.15 -6.30
N THR A 463 10.58 10.37 -6.85
CA THR A 463 10.23 11.58 -6.15
C THR A 463 8.86 12.15 -6.54
N GLN A 464 8.20 11.62 -7.57
CA GLN A 464 6.88 12.05 -8.07
C GLN A 464 5.99 10.84 -8.34
N TRP A 465 4.68 10.95 -8.06
CA TRP A 465 3.73 9.85 -8.30
C TRP A 465 2.34 10.27 -8.80
N VAL A 466 2.00 11.56 -8.66
CA VAL A 466 0.69 12.11 -8.99
C VAL A 466 0.89 13.42 -9.74
N ASP A 467 0.09 13.60 -10.79
CA ASP A 467 -0.13 14.84 -11.54
C ASP A 467 -1.64 15.14 -11.47
N SER A 468 -2.03 16.08 -10.60
CA SER A 468 -3.44 16.32 -10.31
C SER A 468 -4.20 17.05 -11.41
N ASP A 469 -3.52 17.82 -12.26
CA ASP A 469 -4.13 18.64 -13.31
C ASP A 469 -3.76 18.24 -14.75
N GLY A 470 -2.84 17.29 -14.89
CA GLY A 470 -2.50 16.64 -16.15
C GLY A 470 -1.58 17.46 -17.04
N ASP A 471 -0.77 18.36 -16.47
CA ASP A 471 0.15 19.22 -17.21
C ASP A 471 1.54 18.60 -17.44
N GLY A 472 1.83 17.49 -16.77
CA GLY A 472 3.09 16.77 -16.89
C GLY A 472 4.11 17.10 -15.81
N TYR A 473 3.80 17.93 -14.83
CA TYR A 473 4.63 18.17 -13.64
C TYR A 473 4.07 17.50 -12.37
N GLY A 474 4.94 16.92 -11.55
CA GLY A 474 4.51 16.13 -10.39
C GLY A 474 4.19 16.99 -9.16
N ASP A 475 3.10 16.65 -8.46
CA ASP A 475 2.56 17.43 -7.34
C ASP A 475 3.47 17.50 -6.09
N ASN A 476 4.39 16.53 -5.92
CA ASN A 476 5.20 16.43 -4.71
C ASN A 476 6.25 17.56 -4.68
N GLN A 477 5.98 18.60 -3.90
CA GLN A 477 6.84 19.78 -3.74
C GLN A 477 8.28 19.50 -3.27
N THR A 478 8.56 18.30 -2.78
CA THR A 478 9.90 17.89 -2.35
C THR A 478 10.66 17.07 -3.38
N GLY A 479 10.01 16.73 -4.50
CA GLY A 479 10.60 15.94 -5.58
C GLY A 479 11.42 16.75 -6.58
N ILE A 480 11.86 16.07 -7.63
CA ILE A 480 12.51 16.66 -8.79
C ILE A 480 11.45 17.38 -9.61
N ASP A 481 11.81 18.57 -10.10
CA ASP A 481 10.99 19.37 -11.02
C ASP A 481 9.49 19.42 -10.63
N PRO A 482 9.17 19.79 -9.37
CA PRO A 482 7.82 19.70 -8.86
C PRO A 482 6.93 20.79 -9.45
N ASP A 483 5.67 20.45 -9.69
CA ASP A 483 4.66 21.42 -10.08
C ASP A 483 4.46 22.44 -8.96
N ARG A 484 4.68 23.72 -9.25
CA ARG A 484 4.48 24.83 -8.31
C ARG A 484 3.04 25.32 -8.30
N CYS A 485 2.21 24.82 -9.19
CA CYS A 485 0.77 25.03 -9.29
C CYS A 485 -0.06 23.72 -9.38
N PRO A 486 -0.01 22.78 -8.40
CA PRO A 486 -0.58 21.40 -8.45
C PRO A 486 -2.08 21.19 -8.72
N SER A 487 -2.82 22.21 -9.11
CA SER A 487 -4.26 22.16 -9.33
C SER A 487 -4.71 23.04 -10.51
N VAL A 488 -3.76 23.65 -11.20
CA VAL A 488 -3.98 24.57 -12.32
C VAL A 488 -2.91 24.31 -13.37
N ALA A 489 -3.29 23.52 -14.37
CA ALA A 489 -2.41 23.13 -15.46
C ALA A 489 -1.65 24.31 -16.07
N GLY A 490 -0.34 24.14 -16.19
CA GLY A 490 0.60 25.14 -16.67
C GLY A 490 1.83 24.51 -17.31
N TYR A 491 2.66 25.35 -17.96
CA TYR A 491 3.80 24.85 -18.74
C TYR A 491 5.06 25.73 -18.61
N SER A 492 5.12 26.61 -17.60
CA SER A 492 6.34 27.36 -17.30
C SER A 492 7.49 26.41 -16.90
N GLU A 493 8.73 26.78 -17.26
CA GLU A 493 9.91 25.94 -17.10
C GLU A 493 11.01 26.58 -16.21
N PHE A 494 10.99 27.91 -16.01
CA PHE A 494 12.13 28.64 -15.45
C PHE A 494 11.97 29.11 -14.01
N ASP A 495 10.82 29.69 -13.63
CA ASP A 495 10.59 30.24 -12.28
C ASP A 495 9.76 29.28 -11.41
N ARG A 496 8.47 29.17 -11.68
CA ARG A 496 7.54 28.27 -11.02
C ARG A 496 7.12 27.24 -12.05
N MET A 497 7.81 26.11 -12.05
CA MET A 497 7.52 25.04 -13.00
C MET A 497 6.06 24.54 -12.88
N GLY A 498 5.38 24.25 -14.00
CA GLY A 498 3.98 23.79 -14.02
C GLY A 498 2.92 24.85 -13.74
N CYS A 499 3.29 26.13 -13.69
CA CYS A 499 2.32 27.22 -13.57
C CYS A 499 1.86 27.75 -14.93
N PRO A 500 0.68 28.40 -15.01
CA PRO A 500 0.22 29.03 -16.25
C PRO A 500 1.26 29.99 -16.80
N ASP A 501 1.55 29.86 -18.10
CA ASP A 501 2.43 30.70 -18.90
C ASP A 501 1.68 30.98 -20.21
N ALA A 502 1.17 32.20 -20.35
CA ALA A 502 0.22 32.53 -21.41
C ALA A 502 0.88 32.83 -22.77
N ASP A 503 2.19 33.07 -22.83
CA ASP A 503 2.92 33.35 -24.07
C ASP A 503 4.04 32.36 -24.40
N GLU A 504 4.25 31.37 -23.54
CA GLU A 504 5.15 30.23 -23.72
C GLU A 504 6.64 30.64 -23.77
N ASP A 505 7.02 31.69 -23.02
CA ASP A 505 8.44 32.07 -22.85
C ASP A 505 9.18 31.33 -21.73
N GLY A 506 8.44 30.54 -20.94
CA GLY A 506 8.92 29.70 -19.86
C GLY A 506 8.84 30.33 -18.47
N TYR A 507 8.43 31.59 -18.33
CA TYR A 507 8.15 32.23 -17.03
C TYR A 507 6.65 32.25 -16.74
N SER A 508 6.29 32.03 -15.48
CA SER A 508 4.90 31.91 -15.07
C SER A 508 4.16 33.25 -14.97
N ASP A 509 2.91 33.28 -15.41
CA ASP A 509 1.97 34.39 -15.24
C ASP A 509 1.85 34.78 -13.75
N PRO A 510 1.74 36.08 -13.42
CA PRO A 510 1.46 36.53 -12.07
C PRO A 510 0.18 35.92 -11.48
N SER A 511 0.28 35.34 -10.28
CA SER A 511 -0.84 34.86 -9.48
C SER A 511 -1.05 35.70 -8.22
N GLY A 512 -2.09 35.39 -7.43
CA GLY A 512 -2.40 36.15 -6.22
C GLY A 512 -1.31 36.08 -5.14
N ASP A 513 -0.44 35.07 -5.21
CA ASP A 513 0.60 34.72 -4.24
C ASP A 513 2.03 34.75 -4.81
N TRP A 514 2.18 35.00 -6.11
CA TRP A 514 3.47 35.17 -6.80
C TRP A 514 3.30 36.25 -7.87
N ASN A 515 3.83 37.43 -7.60
CA ASN A 515 3.72 38.57 -8.51
C ASN A 515 5.08 38.90 -9.15
N VAL A 516 5.14 39.96 -9.94
CA VAL A 516 6.37 40.39 -10.64
C VAL A 516 7.53 40.64 -9.68
N GLU A 517 7.27 41.17 -8.47
CA GLU A 517 8.31 41.38 -7.44
C GLU A 517 8.87 40.05 -6.90
N ASP A 518 8.08 38.97 -6.94
CA ASP A 518 8.50 37.63 -6.52
C ASP A 518 9.24 36.88 -7.64
N GLY A 519 9.18 37.39 -8.88
CA GLY A 519 9.82 36.82 -10.07
C GLY A 519 8.86 36.25 -11.11
N ALA A 520 7.55 36.54 -11.02
CA ALA A 520 6.59 36.22 -12.07
C ALA A 520 6.88 37.02 -13.35
N ASP A 521 6.36 36.54 -14.48
CA ASP A 521 6.46 37.22 -15.76
C ASP A 521 5.83 38.64 -15.70
N ALA A 522 6.66 39.66 -15.96
CA ALA A 522 6.24 41.05 -16.03
C ALA A 522 5.38 41.38 -17.27
N PHE A 523 5.49 40.60 -18.35
CA PHE A 523 4.73 40.77 -19.58
C PHE A 523 4.08 39.45 -20.07
N PRO A 524 3.02 38.95 -19.40
CA PRO A 524 2.33 37.64 -19.63
C PRO A 524 1.72 37.36 -21.00
N THR A 525 1.99 38.19 -22.01
CA THR A 525 1.44 38.06 -23.37
C THR A 525 2.48 38.43 -24.43
N LYS A 526 3.75 38.53 -24.06
CA LYS A 526 4.90 38.98 -24.84
C LYS A 526 6.08 38.02 -24.63
N ASP A 527 6.08 36.94 -25.40
CA ASP A 527 7.08 35.87 -25.46
C ASP A 527 8.59 36.25 -25.53
N THR A 528 8.89 37.52 -25.74
CA THR A 528 10.25 38.05 -25.82
C THR A 528 10.68 38.79 -24.56
N GLN A 529 9.80 38.95 -23.57
CA GLN A 529 10.01 39.79 -22.41
C GLN A 529 9.35 39.22 -21.15
N TRP A 530 10.15 38.90 -20.12
CA TRP A 530 9.64 38.34 -18.87
C TRP A 530 9.97 39.16 -17.62
N LYS A 531 10.79 40.21 -17.74
CA LYS A 531 11.39 40.90 -16.60
C LYS A 531 11.35 42.42 -16.77
N ASP A 532 10.96 43.11 -15.70
CA ASP A 532 10.94 44.57 -15.55
C ASP A 532 11.51 44.91 -14.17
N SER A 533 12.80 45.26 -14.11
CA SER A 533 13.52 45.40 -12.84
C SER A 533 13.19 46.67 -12.05
N ASP A 534 12.78 47.74 -12.72
CA ASP A 534 12.47 49.03 -12.08
C ASP A 534 11.00 49.43 -12.15
N SER A 535 10.17 48.57 -12.76
CA SER A 535 8.71 48.64 -12.77
C SER A 535 8.15 49.84 -13.52
N ASP A 536 8.82 50.27 -14.59
CA ASP A 536 8.42 51.39 -15.43
C ASP A 536 7.59 50.99 -16.67
N GLY A 537 7.49 49.69 -16.94
CA GLY A 537 6.73 49.12 -18.06
C GLY A 537 7.52 48.93 -19.35
N PHE A 538 8.81 49.23 -19.36
CA PHE A 538 9.78 48.76 -20.36
C PHE A 538 10.50 47.53 -19.78
N GLY A 539 10.81 46.56 -20.63
CA GLY A 539 11.32 45.30 -20.13
C GLY A 539 12.82 45.12 -20.36
N ASP A 540 13.47 44.42 -19.46
CA ASP A 540 14.93 44.27 -19.40
C ASP A 540 15.55 43.55 -20.61
N ASN A 541 14.80 42.66 -21.28
CA ASN A 541 15.35 41.90 -22.40
C ASN A 541 15.69 42.81 -23.58
N PRO A 542 16.90 42.68 -24.16
CA PRO A 542 17.36 43.60 -25.20
C PRO A 542 16.60 43.42 -26.53
N SER A 543 16.63 44.47 -27.36
CA SER A 543 16.10 44.46 -28.74
C SER A 543 16.57 43.21 -29.52
N PRO A 544 15.68 42.50 -30.23
CA PRO A 544 14.37 42.93 -30.75
C PRO A 544 13.16 42.62 -29.84
N ALA A 545 13.35 42.40 -28.54
CA ALA A 545 12.26 42.17 -27.60
C ALA A 545 11.24 43.33 -27.57
N TYR A 546 10.00 43.01 -27.19
CA TYR A 546 8.94 44.01 -27.04
C TYR A 546 9.31 45.06 -25.98
N LEU A 547 9.35 46.33 -26.39
CA LEU A 547 9.70 47.48 -25.54
C LEU A 547 10.94 47.24 -24.67
N SER A 548 12.06 46.86 -25.31
CA SER A 548 13.33 46.66 -24.61
C SER A 548 13.81 47.96 -23.97
N ASP A 549 14.01 47.93 -22.67
CA ASP A 549 14.51 49.03 -21.86
C ASP A 549 16.01 49.24 -22.11
N ASP A 550 16.38 50.47 -22.47
CA ASP A 550 17.77 50.90 -22.63
C ASP A 550 18.41 51.25 -21.26
N CYS A 551 17.60 51.45 -20.22
CA CYS A 551 17.97 51.73 -18.83
C CYS A 551 17.35 50.75 -17.79
N PRO A 552 17.61 49.42 -17.82
CA PRO A 552 16.92 48.36 -17.04
C PRO A 552 16.98 48.40 -15.50
N SER A 553 17.40 49.50 -14.89
CA SER A 553 17.49 49.64 -13.43
C SER A 553 17.16 51.05 -12.96
N VAL A 554 16.71 51.91 -13.88
CA VAL A 554 16.40 53.31 -13.66
C VAL A 554 15.07 53.61 -14.33
N SER A 555 14.02 53.53 -13.52
CA SER A 555 12.66 53.81 -13.99
C SER A 555 12.58 55.12 -14.76
N GLY A 556 11.98 55.03 -15.94
CA GLY A 556 11.90 56.10 -16.91
C GLY A 556 10.61 56.12 -17.70
N SER A 557 10.49 57.10 -18.59
CA SER A 557 9.34 57.21 -19.50
C SER A 557 9.73 57.65 -20.91
N SER A 558 11.02 57.77 -21.20
CA SER A 558 11.52 58.17 -22.51
C SER A 558 11.12 57.14 -23.58
N THR A 559 10.81 57.64 -24.77
CA THR A 559 10.30 56.84 -25.89
C THR A 559 10.88 57.23 -27.26
N GLN A 560 11.60 58.35 -27.38
CA GLN A 560 12.06 58.87 -28.66
C GLN A 560 13.47 58.41 -29.04
N ASP A 561 14.39 58.33 -28.08
CA ASP A 561 15.81 58.03 -28.29
C ASP A 561 16.26 56.77 -27.55
N LEU A 562 16.26 56.80 -26.22
CA LEU A 562 16.47 55.66 -25.34
C LEU A 562 15.12 55.29 -24.75
N LEU A 563 14.70 54.03 -24.84
CA LEU A 563 13.43 53.58 -24.26
C LEU A 563 13.60 53.29 -22.76
N GLY A 564 12.66 53.68 -21.91
CA GLY A 564 12.66 53.35 -20.47
C GLY A 564 13.68 54.10 -19.62
N CYS A 565 14.31 55.15 -20.16
CA CYS A 565 15.22 56.00 -19.40
C CYS A 565 14.50 57.19 -18.77
N MET A 566 15.13 57.76 -17.74
CA MET A 566 14.64 58.94 -17.02
C MET A 566 14.32 60.07 -18.01
N ASP A 567 13.12 60.65 -17.88
CA ASP A 567 12.57 61.73 -18.70
C ASP A 567 11.88 62.71 -17.74
N SER A 568 12.66 63.69 -17.29
CA SER A 568 12.33 64.56 -16.16
C SER A 568 11.17 65.51 -16.44
N ASP A 569 10.95 65.89 -17.69
CA ASP A 569 9.88 66.81 -18.10
C ASP A 569 8.72 66.16 -18.89
N SER A 570 8.86 64.88 -19.22
CA SER A 570 7.87 64.03 -19.88
C SER A 570 7.57 64.42 -21.34
N ASP A 571 8.57 64.89 -22.09
CA ASP A 571 8.45 65.18 -23.52
C ASP A 571 8.74 63.97 -24.44
N GLY A 572 9.29 62.90 -23.85
CA GLY A 572 9.59 61.63 -24.49
C GLY A 572 11.06 61.43 -24.85
N TRP A 573 11.94 62.42 -24.72
CA TRP A 573 13.39 62.24 -24.82
C TRP A 573 13.98 61.87 -23.46
N SER A 574 15.07 61.09 -23.46
CA SER A 574 15.76 60.77 -22.23
C SER A 574 16.59 61.95 -21.71
N ASP A 575 16.72 62.09 -20.40
CA ASP A 575 17.58 63.10 -19.74
C ASP A 575 19.04 63.09 -20.24
N ASP A 576 19.51 61.95 -20.76
CA ASP A 576 20.85 61.78 -21.34
C ASP A 576 20.92 62.27 -22.81
N GLY A 577 19.79 62.25 -23.54
CA GLY A 577 19.66 62.68 -24.93
C GLY A 577 18.98 64.03 -25.11
N ASP A 578 18.43 64.60 -24.04
CA ASP A 578 17.76 65.88 -23.97
C ASP A 578 18.75 67.00 -23.58
N ALA A 579 18.73 68.11 -24.32
CA ALA A 579 19.53 69.30 -24.01
C ALA A 579 18.92 70.16 -22.89
N PHE A 580 17.62 70.01 -22.59
CA PHE A 580 16.83 70.82 -21.67
C PHE A 580 15.85 69.98 -20.82
N ASN A 581 16.37 69.08 -20.01
CA ASN A 581 15.64 68.09 -19.17
C ASN A 581 14.48 68.61 -18.27
N ASP A 582 14.28 69.92 -18.15
CA ASP A 582 13.22 70.55 -17.33
C ASP A 582 12.20 71.32 -18.21
N ASP A 583 12.34 71.31 -19.54
CA ASP A 583 11.53 72.07 -20.48
C ASP A 583 10.93 71.18 -21.58
N PRO A 584 9.67 70.74 -21.43
CA PRO A 584 9.10 69.72 -22.30
C PRO A 584 8.76 70.22 -23.72
N SER A 585 9.20 71.43 -24.05
CA SER A 585 9.09 72.01 -25.37
C SER A 585 10.42 72.06 -26.13
N GLN A 586 11.55 71.76 -25.48
CA GLN A 586 12.90 71.82 -26.04
C GLN A 586 13.68 70.55 -25.70
N TRP A 587 14.20 69.85 -26.71
CA TRP A 587 15.02 68.64 -26.48
C TRP A 587 16.33 68.60 -27.27
N LEU A 588 16.57 69.59 -28.13
CA LEU A 588 17.70 69.63 -29.03
C LEU A 588 18.33 71.02 -29.02
N ASP A 589 19.66 71.07 -28.91
CA ASP A 589 20.49 72.27 -29.02
C ASP A 589 21.67 71.93 -29.93
N SER A 590 21.54 72.23 -31.22
CA SER A 590 22.49 71.76 -32.24
C SER A 590 23.83 72.49 -32.21
N ASP A 591 23.89 73.72 -31.70
CA ASP A 591 25.11 74.53 -31.65
C ASP A 591 25.64 74.84 -30.23
N LEU A 592 24.92 74.39 -29.21
CA LEU A 592 25.28 74.40 -27.79
C LEU A 592 25.36 75.82 -27.21
N ASP A 593 24.47 76.70 -27.65
CA ASP A 593 24.40 78.08 -27.16
C ASP A 593 23.43 78.28 -25.99
N GLY A 594 22.62 77.26 -25.69
CA GLY A 594 21.64 77.26 -24.60
C GLY A 594 20.25 77.76 -25.00
N TYR A 595 19.97 77.98 -26.28
CA TYR A 595 18.64 78.16 -26.86
C TYR A 595 18.24 76.90 -27.65
N GLY A 596 16.99 76.48 -27.54
CA GLY A 596 16.58 75.19 -28.10
C GLY A 596 16.09 75.28 -29.54
N ASP A 597 16.47 74.29 -30.37
CA ASP A 597 16.18 74.23 -31.80
C ASP A 597 14.66 74.19 -32.12
N ASN A 598 13.82 73.75 -31.18
CA ASN A 598 12.40 73.60 -31.46
C ASN A 598 11.73 74.97 -31.62
N PRO A 599 11.00 75.21 -32.72
CA PRO A 599 10.42 76.51 -32.98
C PRO A 599 9.24 76.81 -32.05
N GLY A 600 8.93 78.11 -31.89
CA GLY A 600 7.77 78.60 -31.14
C GLY A 600 6.47 77.84 -31.48
N PRO A 601 5.66 77.42 -30.49
CA PRO A 601 5.48 78.02 -29.15
C PRO A 601 6.39 77.47 -28.03
N ALA A 602 7.47 76.76 -28.35
CA ALA A 602 8.46 76.31 -27.35
C ALA A 602 9.08 77.48 -26.56
N SER A 603 9.57 77.21 -25.35
CA SER A 603 10.31 78.20 -24.57
C SER A 603 11.65 78.49 -25.23
N MET A 604 12.08 79.75 -25.19
CA MET A 604 13.43 80.16 -25.62
C MET A 604 13.90 79.50 -26.93
N PRO A 605 13.11 79.55 -28.02
CA PRO A 605 13.48 78.91 -29.27
C PRO A 605 14.64 79.66 -29.92
N ASP A 606 15.63 78.91 -30.38
CA ASP A 606 16.72 79.45 -31.18
C ASP A 606 16.22 79.78 -32.59
N TYR A 607 16.45 81.01 -33.01
CA TYR A 607 16.14 81.50 -34.35
C TYR A 607 17.28 81.27 -35.34
N CYS A 608 18.46 80.87 -34.85
CA CYS A 608 19.65 80.48 -35.59
C CYS A 608 20.20 79.08 -35.18
N PRO A 609 19.42 77.97 -35.27
CA PRO A 609 19.72 76.65 -34.66
C PRO A 609 21.03 75.93 -35.04
N ASN A 610 21.91 76.53 -35.84
CA ASN A 610 23.17 75.91 -36.25
C ASN A 610 24.34 76.90 -36.17
N GLU A 611 24.11 78.09 -35.60
CA GLU A 611 25.06 79.18 -35.49
C GLU A 611 25.02 79.78 -34.09
N TRP A 612 25.92 79.28 -33.24
CA TRP A 612 26.05 79.71 -31.84
C TRP A 612 25.87 81.22 -31.68
N GLY A 613 24.94 81.62 -30.81
CA GLY A 613 24.68 83.01 -30.50
C GLY A 613 24.47 83.30 -29.02
N ASN A 614 24.18 84.57 -28.76
CA ASN A 614 24.06 85.10 -27.40
C ASN A 614 23.06 86.26 -27.30
N SER A 615 22.30 86.52 -28.37
CA SER A 615 21.21 87.50 -28.36
C SER A 615 20.12 87.09 -27.37
N THR A 616 19.48 88.08 -26.72
CA THR A 616 18.56 87.87 -25.58
C THR A 616 17.23 88.64 -25.69
N PHE A 617 17.08 89.57 -26.63
CA PHE A 617 15.86 90.38 -26.79
C PHE A 617 15.00 89.99 -27.99
N SER A 618 15.62 89.73 -29.14
CA SER A 618 14.95 89.37 -30.39
C SER A 618 15.83 88.40 -31.18
N LEU A 619 15.19 87.48 -31.90
CA LEU A 619 15.87 86.35 -32.56
C LEU A 619 16.86 85.65 -31.62
N LEU A 620 16.36 85.19 -30.46
CA LEU A 620 17.13 84.48 -29.43
C LEU A 620 18.03 83.39 -30.05
N GLY A 621 19.25 83.25 -29.52
CA GLY A 621 20.24 82.27 -30.00
C GLY A 621 20.97 82.65 -31.28
N CYS A 622 20.67 83.82 -31.88
CA CYS A 622 21.49 84.35 -32.97
C CYS A 622 22.73 85.11 -32.46
N PRO A 623 23.82 85.20 -33.26
CA PRO A 623 25.01 85.98 -32.93
C PRO A 623 24.71 87.45 -32.57
N ASP A 624 25.31 87.93 -31.48
CA ASP A 624 25.29 89.31 -30.99
C ASP A 624 26.75 89.73 -30.71
N SER A 625 27.34 90.40 -31.71
CA SER A 625 28.79 90.68 -31.78
C SER A 625 29.26 91.71 -30.75
N ASP A 626 28.38 92.60 -30.28
CA ASP A 626 28.73 93.67 -29.34
C ASP A 626 28.17 93.47 -27.92
N GLY A 627 27.24 92.53 -27.76
CA GLY A 627 26.70 92.05 -26.50
C GLY A 627 25.64 92.95 -25.88
N ASP A 628 24.88 93.71 -26.69
CA ASP A 628 23.80 94.56 -26.19
C ASP A 628 22.44 93.85 -26.05
N GLY A 629 22.33 92.64 -26.57
CA GLY A 629 21.18 91.75 -26.50
C GLY A 629 20.36 91.65 -27.79
N TRP A 630 20.60 92.47 -28.81
CA TRP A 630 20.00 92.34 -30.15
C TRP A 630 20.88 91.47 -31.06
N SER A 631 20.26 90.72 -31.97
CA SER A 631 21.04 89.91 -32.92
C SER A 631 21.64 90.78 -34.02
N ASP A 632 22.83 90.40 -34.52
CA ASP A 632 23.54 91.08 -35.62
C ASP A 632 22.68 91.24 -36.90
N ILE A 633 21.65 90.41 -37.04
CA ILE A 633 20.73 90.40 -38.19
C ILE A 633 19.70 91.53 -38.10
N GLU A 634 19.28 91.90 -36.89
CA GLU A 634 18.30 92.97 -36.66
C GLU A 634 18.92 94.28 -36.16
N ASP A 635 20.14 94.22 -35.63
CA ASP A 635 20.89 95.37 -35.13
C ASP A 635 21.42 96.24 -36.30
N SER A 636 21.08 97.53 -36.30
CA SER A 636 21.58 98.48 -37.30
C SER A 636 23.05 98.88 -37.07
N HIS A 637 23.58 98.66 -35.86
CA HIS A 637 24.92 99.00 -35.39
C HIS A 637 25.60 97.84 -34.64
N PRO A 638 25.75 96.64 -35.25
CA PRO A 638 26.14 95.37 -34.59
C PRO A 638 27.57 95.32 -34.00
N ASP A 639 28.31 96.42 -34.06
CA ASP A 639 29.66 96.55 -33.51
C ASP A 639 29.71 97.53 -32.30
N ILE A 640 28.57 98.09 -31.87
CA ILE A 640 28.48 99.19 -30.90
C ILE A 640 27.34 98.97 -29.90
N ASN A 641 27.70 98.38 -28.76
CA ASN A 641 26.77 97.91 -27.72
C ASN A 641 25.83 98.91 -27.02
N GLN A 642 25.79 100.15 -27.48
CA GLN A 642 24.90 101.21 -26.99
C GLN A 642 23.80 101.53 -28.00
N LEU A 643 23.88 101.01 -29.23
CA LEU A 643 23.11 101.41 -30.39
C LEU A 643 22.58 100.15 -31.07
N TRP A 644 21.28 100.05 -31.30
CA TRP A 644 20.66 98.86 -31.92
C TRP A 644 19.59 99.17 -32.96
N SER A 645 19.16 100.44 -33.07
CA SER A 645 18.10 100.83 -34.01
C SER A 645 18.40 102.14 -34.73
N ASP A 646 17.94 102.22 -35.97
CA ASP A 646 17.95 103.40 -36.86
C ASP A 646 16.59 103.43 -37.55
N SER A 647 15.63 104.16 -36.95
CA SER A 647 14.22 104.07 -37.32
C SER A 647 13.90 104.74 -38.65
N ASP A 648 14.66 105.77 -39.04
CA ASP A 648 14.46 106.51 -40.29
C ASP A 648 15.46 106.16 -41.41
N GLY A 649 16.50 105.39 -41.08
CA GLY A 649 17.46 104.81 -42.01
C GLY A 649 18.51 105.80 -42.50
N ASP A 650 18.79 106.87 -41.75
CA ASP A 650 19.75 107.90 -42.13
C ASP A 650 21.21 107.60 -41.74
N GLY A 651 21.41 106.52 -40.98
CA GLY A 651 22.71 106.05 -40.51
C GLY A 651 23.14 106.62 -39.15
N TYR A 652 22.27 107.37 -38.47
CA TYR A 652 22.41 107.73 -37.06
C TYR A 652 21.45 106.88 -36.21
N ALA A 653 21.89 106.53 -35.00
CA ALA A 653 21.15 105.61 -34.15
C ALA A 653 20.13 106.34 -33.27
N ASP A 654 18.99 105.71 -33.03
CA ASP A 654 17.89 106.28 -32.24
C ASP A 654 18.27 106.47 -30.76
N GLN A 655 19.24 105.70 -30.27
CA GLN A 655 19.64 105.71 -28.87
C GLN A 655 20.44 106.98 -28.52
N GLU A 656 19.96 107.76 -27.56
CA GLU A 656 20.64 108.96 -27.07
C GLU A 656 21.94 108.68 -26.29
N GLY A 657 22.91 109.59 -26.36
CA GLY A 657 24.07 109.63 -25.45
C GLY A 657 25.41 109.21 -26.07
N THR A 658 25.45 108.97 -27.38
CA THR A 658 26.68 108.68 -28.13
C THR A 658 26.95 109.76 -29.18
N GLY A 659 28.13 109.73 -29.81
CA GLY A 659 28.44 110.62 -30.93
C GLY A 659 27.76 110.24 -32.26
N GLN A 660 27.01 109.14 -32.28
CA GLN A 660 26.24 108.65 -33.42
C GLN A 660 24.73 108.66 -33.13
N SER A 661 24.32 109.23 -32.00
CA SER A 661 22.91 109.41 -31.66
C SER A 661 22.27 110.44 -32.59
N ASP A 662 21.12 110.09 -33.13
CA ASP A 662 20.28 110.98 -33.91
C ASP A 662 19.53 111.96 -32.98
N ASP A 663 19.67 113.26 -33.25
CA ASP A 663 18.92 114.32 -32.57
C ASP A 663 17.47 114.45 -33.11
N CYS A 664 17.17 113.76 -34.22
CA CYS A 664 15.89 113.67 -34.93
C CYS A 664 15.48 112.23 -35.34
N PRO A 665 15.40 111.23 -34.42
CA PRO A 665 15.31 109.77 -34.72
C PRO A 665 14.19 109.24 -35.63
N GLU A 666 13.26 110.09 -36.05
CA GLU A 666 12.08 109.72 -36.84
C GLU A 666 12.04 110.49 -38.17
N VAL A 667 13.07 111.27 -38.47
CA VAL A 667 13.10 112.23 -39.57
C VAL A 667 14.48 112.22 -40.24
N PHE A 668 14.56 111.39 -41.30
CA PHE A 668 15.78 111.22 -42.07
C PHE A 668 16.50 112.55 -42.33
N GLY A 669 17.74 112.62 -41.85
CA GLY A 669 18.57 113.79 -41.93
C GLY A 669 19.98 113.49 -42.41
N THR A 670 20.75 114.55 -42.59
CA THR A 670 22.18 114.43 -42.93
C THR A 670 23.04 115.47 -42.22
N SER A 671 22.46 116.30 -41.35
CA SER A 671 23.24 117.26 -40.57
C SER A 671 24.18 116.54 -39.61
N SER A 672 25.36 117.11 -39.42
CA SER A 672 26.43 116.48 -38.64
C SER A 672 27.23 117.44 -37.77
N GLN A 673 26.96 118.75 -37.83
CA GLN A 673 27.72 119.77 -37.08
C GLN A 673 27.02 120.25 -35.80
N ASP A 674 25.69 120.27 -35.77
CA ASP A 674 24.90 120.80 -34.65
C ASP A 674 23.89 119.77 -34.14
N ARG A 675 22.78 119.56 -34.85
CA ARG A 675 21.79 118.53 -34.52
C ARG A 675 22.06 117.39 -35.47
N VAL A 676 22.68 116.32 -34.99
CA VAL A 676 23.11 115.19 -35.82
C VAL A 676 21.87 114.42 -36.30
N GLY A 677 21.83 113.95 -37.55
CA GLY A 677 20.69 113.18 -38.10
C GLY A 677 19.40 113.97 -38.36
N CYS A 678 19.47 115.30 -38.33
CA CYS A 678 18.33 116.16 -38.71
C CYS A 678 18.39 116.60 -40.19
N ILE A 679 17.27 117.11 -40.71
CA ILE A 679 17.17 117.62 -42.08
C ILE A 679 18.21 118.74 -42.30
N ASP A 680 19.03 118.59 -43.33
CA ASP A 680 19.94 119.58 -43.89
C ASP A 680 19.58 119.77 -45.37
N SER A 681 18.72 120.74 -45.66
CA SER A 681 18.11 120.93 -46.98
C SER A 681 19.09 121.44 -48.04
N ASP A 682 20.22 122.03 -47.65
CA ASP A 682 21.20 122.60 -48.59
C ASP A 682 22.57 121.90 -48.60
N GLY A 683 22.78 120.97 -47.66
CA GLY A 683 23.92 120.08 -47.58
C GLY A 683 25.18 120.74 -47.01
N ASP A 684 25.05 121.80 -46.20
CA ASP A 684 26.19 122.49 -45.58
C ASP A 684 26.64 121.88 -44.24
N SER A 685 26.03 120.75 -43.86
CA SER A 685 26.26 119.96 -42.65
C SER A 685 25.64 120.52 -41.37
N TRP A 686 24.97 121.68 -41.42
CA TRP A 686 24.17 122.19 -40.31
C TRP A 686 22.68 121.86 -40.53
N SER A 687 21.97 121.60 -39.45
CA SER A 687 20.54 121.34 -39.51
C SER A 687 19.79 122.59 -39.98
N ASP A 688 18.69 122.40 -40.70
CA ASP A 688 17.79 123.47 -41.15
C ASP A 688 17.32 124.36 -39.98
N GLU A 689 17.23 123.80 -38.77
CA GLU A 689 16.81 124.53 -37.57
C GLU A 689 17.95 125.32 -36.91
N GLY A 690 19.19 124.83 -37.03
CA GLY A 690 20.39 125.52 -36.55
C GLY A 690 20.98 126.53 -37.54
N ASP A 691 20.59 126.45 -38.82
CA ASP A 691 21.06 127.33 -39.88
C ASP A 691 20.21 128.62 -40.02
N TYR A 692 20.87 129.79 -40.02
CA TYR A 692 20.21 131.06 -40.33
C TYR A 692 19.82 131.19 -41.81
N TYR A 693 20.46 130.45 -42.72
CA TYR A 693 20.15 130.41 -44.15
C TYR A 693 19.96 128.97 -44.70
N PRO A 694 18.92 128.22 -44.26
CA PRO A 694 18.72 126.77 -44.51
C PRO A 694 18.58 126.29 -45.97
N LEU A 695 18.76 127.19 -46.94
CA LEU A 695 18.65 126.92 -48.38
C LEU A 695 19.83 127.55 -49.16
N ASP A 696 20.87 128.02 -48.47
CA ASP A 696 22.06 128.68 -49.01
C ASP A 696 23.33 128.13 -48.34
N SER A 697 23.80 126.99 -48.86
CA SER A 697 24.97 126.25 -48.36
C SER A 697 26.31 126.99 -48.42
N SER A 698 26.31 128.25 -48.85
CA SER A 698 27.48 129.13 -48.77
C SER A 698 27.63 129.83 -47.42
N ARG A 699 26.63 129.72 -46.52
CA ARG A 699 26.60 130.50 -45.27
C ARG A 699 25.63 129.92 -44.25
N HIS A 700 26.05 129.97 -42.98
CA HIS A 700 25.14 129.70 -41.86
C HIS A 700 25.03 130.83 -40.81
N SER A 701 25.66 132.02 -41.01
CA SER A 701 25.65 133.15 -40.02
C SER A 701 25.72 134.59 -40.60
N LYS A 702 25.30 135.64 -39.84
CA LYS A 702 25.07 137.05 -40.32
C LYS A 702 26.22 138.05 -39.99
N SER A 703 26.55 138.98 -40.91
CA SER A 703 27.67 139.98 -40.79
C SER A 703 27.26 141.44 -40.49
N LEU A 704 28.06 142.19 -39.70
CA LEU A 704 27.73 143.49 -39.04
C LEU A 704 28.50 144.76 -39.56
N LEU A 705 29.12 144.74 -40.74
CA LEU A 705 30.07 145.79 -41.21
C LEU A 705 29.58 147.25 -41.51
N PRO A 706 28.30 147.64 -41.72
CA PRO A 706 27.95 149.01 -42.14
C PRO A 706 27.97 150.10 -41.05
N THR A 707 27.96 149.73 -39.77
CA THR A 707 27.81 150.67 -38.62
C THR A 707 29.10 151.40 -38.23
N ILE A 708 30.27 150.95 -38.69
CA ILE A 708 31.58 151.47 -38.26
C ILE A 708 32.05 152.69 -39.12
N VAL A 709 31.54 152.85 -40.35
CA VAL A 709 32.03 153.88 -41.30
C VAL A 709 31.45 155.29 -41.04
N ILE A 710 30.29 155.41 -40.39
CA ILE A 710 29.61 156.72 -40.16
C ILE A 710 30.21 157.49 -38.95
N LEU A 711 30.87 156.80 -38.01
CA LEU A 711 31.48 157.41 -36.82
C LEU A 711 32.84 158.08 -37.10
N ALA A 712 33.54 157.73 -38.20
CA ALA A 712 34.86 158.27 -38.53
C ALA A 712 34.84 159.65 -39.23
N SER A 713 33.72 160.04 -39.85
CA SER A 713 33.61 161.29 -40.63
C SER A 713 33.35 162.56 -39.79
N LEU A 714 32.79 162.40 -38.58
CA LEU A 714 32.42 163.51 -37.70
C LEU A 714 33.62 164.08 -36.88
N VAL A 715 34.70 163.32 -36.72
CA VAL A 715 35.90 163.73 -35.96
C VAL A 715 36.88 164.60 -36.80
N LEU A 716 36.80 164.54 -38.14
CA LEU A 716 37.68 165.30 -39.04
C LEU A 716 37.21 166.76 -39.30
N VAL A 717 35.92 167.08 -39.08
CA VAL A 717 35.39 168.44 -39.31
C VAL A 717 35.57 169.36 -38.09
N ALA A 718 35.64 168.79 -36.88
CA ALA A 718 35.91 169.55 -35.65
C ALA A 718 37.37 170.04 -35.55
N SER A 719 38.32 169.38 -36.22
CA SER A 719 39.76 169.70 -36.17
C SER A 719 40.19 170.81 -37.15
N VAL A 720 39.39 171.15 -38.16
CA VAL A 720 39.69 172.25 -39.11
C VAL A 720 39.12 173.61 -38.65
N ALA A 721 38.03 173.63 -37.87
CA ALA A 721 37.45 174.87 -37.34
C ALA A 721 38.27 175.51 -36.20
N ALA A 722 39.04 174.72 -35.43
CA ALA A 722 39.90 175.23 -34.36
C ALA A 722 41.22 175.88 -34.86
N TYR A 723 41.71 175.50 -36.06
CA TYR A 723 42.98 175.98 -36.61
C TYR A 723 42.87 177.38 -37.26
N VAL A 724 41.67 177.86 -37.60
CA VAL A 724 41.46 179.16 -38.29
C VAL A 724 41.23 180.33 -37.32
N VAL A 725 40.85 180.08 -36.05
CA VAL A 725 40.48 181.14 -35.08
C VAL A 725 41.66 181.68 -34.25
N MET A 726 42.80 181.01 -34.15
CA MET A 726 43.95 181.50 -33.34
C MET A 726 45.02 182.30 -34.12
N ARG A 727 44.80 182.64 -35.40
CA ARG A 727 45.66 183.56 -36.19
C ARG A 727 44.91 184.87 -36.52
N LYS A 728 44.66 185.72 -35.52
CA LYS A 728 44.49 187.19 -35.63
C LYS A 728 44.08 187.81 -34.28
N GLN A 729 45.04 187.98 -33.37
CA GLN A 729 45.33 189.20 -32.61
C GLN A 729 46.65 189.03 -31.87
#